data_AF-W4GBI6-F1
#
_entry.id   AF-W4GBI6-F1
#
_cell.length_a   1.000
_cell.length_b   1.000
_cell.length_c   1.000
_cell.angle_alpha   90.00
_cell.angle_beta   90.00
_cell.angle_gamma   90.00
#
_symmetry.space_group_name_H-M   'P 1'
#
loop_
_entity.id
_entity.type
_entity.pdbx_description
1 polymer ?
#
loop_
_entity_poly.entity_id
_entity_poly.type
_entity_poly.pdbx_seq_one_letter_code
_entity_poly.pdbx_strand_id
1 'polypeptide(L)'
;MMMTCLHRHVAGGILVAAVLAATAHANEVYDVVIIGSGPGGLVAAEYLTRDPSVSVLVLEAGVSSLKATGGDNIPDYIRSEGWTVFDIPGEYSSVAFPSDNNGRYRIDWVTSPGPLYLGKVVGGSSSMNGMLYFHTADSYVDESKWPYDAATVNANYDAIETSFSSTNLPSTDGKWYLQEAYNLLRDGLRSQGGYREVDINAQRNAKSKSFGHPPFTIKNGLRDSPAKTFYGAASTRANFKLVSSALALRIAQSQGKATGVVYSFNGQLVTATLSGRGSVIVAAGAVSTPKVLIQSGIGPQSQLNLLASNANFPGITTNSTNWVVNNNVGNHLFDTIQVLTTFKHPTMKVFNHGSRPQAAIDQYVTQNHTGPWASPDPVLVGYEYSSGGNQFQITGFCHGFNFGSNDLTEFGVAVYLNNPRSRTKCEFKEDGTYHFNLDSNLYTNADDVAAMDQFSSKLQMYMEQAGSTFVQRRGKDGANHYGGTCIPSNDVSDATRCADGTFKVLGTSNIFVGDASLMREGTVNPYGFTMQIGRQAGLNVHKFLSSSVPPPTCSAIEENTDYFGNNVGSSKRSTAAECCRDCAAHPSCKLYVWFEGTCWLKSVAGPKSSQPGRRAAVLQTTSTPPPPTCSAIEDSTDYTGTDIGAVPRNSADLCCADCLAKAGCTVFVWYQGWCYLKATTGTKVPNATGRRAGLIVTTKPPTTCSSIENDVDYYGNDIGRTQRSTAESCCDDCKNFPGCKLFTFAWGTCWLKNVKGAAVAAPGARAGFVDSNAA
;
A
#
# COMPACT_ATOMS: atom_id res chain seq x y z
N MET A 1 31.62 24.56 29.90
CA MET A 1 30.32 25.24 29.69
C MET A 1 29.90 25.37 28.22
N MET A 2 30.79 25.16 27.23
CA MET A 2 30.47 25.25 25.78
C MET A 2 29.89 23.96 25.15
N MET A 3 30.15 22.76 25.70
CA MET A 3 29.64 21.48 25.15
C MET A 3 28.15 21.19 25.44
N THR A 4 27.57 21.82 26.47
CA THR A 4 26.15 21.66 26.85
C THR A 4 25.19 22.54 26.03
N CYS A 5 25.66 23.65 25.44
CA CYS A 5 24.83 24.47 24.53
C CYS A 5 24.68 23.83 23.14
N LEU A 6 25.72 23.14 22.63
CA LEU A 6 25.68 22.51 21.31
C LEU A 6 24.68 21.34 21.25
N HIS A 7 24.58 20.55 22.32
CA HIS A 7 23.60 19.46 22.42
C HIS A 7 22.14 19.95 22.48
N ARG A 8 21.89 21.09 23.14
CA ARG A 8 20.55 21.68 23.20
C ARG A 8 20.09 22.29 21.88
N HIS A 9 21.00 22.87 21.09
CA HIS A 9 20.65 23.41 19.77
C HIS A 9 20.41 22.32 18.72
N VAL A 10 21.19 21.23 18.73
CA VAL A 10 20.96 20.08 17.84
C VAL A 10 19.67 19.33 18.21
N ALA A 11 19.42 19.09 19.51
CA ALA A 11 18.17 18.46 19.96
C ALA A 11 16.94 19.34 19.69
N GLY A 12 17.05 20.67 19.87
CA GLY A 12 15.98 21.62 19.55
C GLY A 12 15.68 21.70 18.05
N GLY A 13 16.70 21.66 17.19
CA GLY A 13 16.53 21.65 15.73
C GLY A 13 15.88 20.36 15.20
N ILE A 14 16.26 19.20 15.76
CA ILE A 14 15.66 17.90 15.41
C ILE A 14 14.19 17.84 15.87
N LEU A 15 13.88 18.34 17.06
CA LEU A 15 12.51 18.38 17.57
C LEU A 15 11.61 19.29 16.71
N VAL A 16 12.10 20.47 16.32
CA VAL A 16 11.37 21.42 15.47
C VAL A 16 11.15 20.85 14.06
N ALA A 17 12.16 20.21 13.46
CA ALA A 17 12.02 19.56 12.14
C ALA A 17 11.05 18.37 12.18
N ALA A 18 11.06 17.56 13.25
CA ALA A 18 10.14 16.45 13.43
C ALA A 18 8.69 16.93 13.62
N VAL A 19 8.48 18.02 14.37
CA VAL A 19 7.17 18.66 14.54
C VAL A 19 6.67 19.31 13.23
N LEU A 20 7.55 19.95 12.46
CA LEU A 20 7.22 20.53 11.15
C LEU A 20 6.88 19.46 10.10
N ALA A 21 7.59 18.33 10.08
CA ALA A 21 7.26 17.21 9.21
C ALA A 21 5.92 16.56 9.61
N ALA A 22 5.70 16.31 10.91
CA ALA A 22 4.44 15.75 11.40
C ALA A 22 3.23 16.67 11.09
N THR A 23 3.40 17.99 11.19
CA THR A 23 2.37 18.97 10.84
C THR A 23 2.13 19.09 9.34
N ALA A 24 3.15 18.92 8.50
CA ALA A 24 2.98 18.84 7.04
C ALA A 24 2.17 17.60 6.61
N HIS A 25 2.33 16.47 7.30
CA HIS A 25 1.56 15.25 7.03
C HIS A 25 0.10 15.29 7.57
N ALA A 26 -0.17 16.06 8.62
CA ALA A 26 -1.49 16.11 9.28
C ALA A 26 -2.58 16.86 8.49
N ASN A 27 -2.23 17.62 7.46
CA ASN A 27 -3.16 18.44 6.67
C ASN A 27 -3.46 17.88 5.28
N GLU A 28 -2.97 16.69 4.94
CA GLU A 28 -3.17 16.09 3.62
C GLU A 28 -4.40 15.16 3.62
N VAL A 29 -5.25 15.33 2.61
CA VAL A 29 -6.47 14.56 2.39
C VAL A 29 -6.26 13.58 1.24
N TYR A 30 -6.60 12.31 1.46
CA TYR A 30 -6.37 11.22 0.51
C TYR A 30 -7.67 10.54 0.09
N ASP A 31 -7.77 10.11 -1.17
CA ASP A 31 -8.88 9.25 -1.60
C ASP A 31 -8.70 7.81 -1.11
N VAL A 32 -7.45 7.35 -1.00
CA VAL A 32 -7.14 6.03 -0.49
C VAL A 32 -5.98 6.10 0.50
N VAL A 33 -6.18 5.55 1.69
CA VAL A 33 -5.09 5.23 2.61
C VAL A 33 -4.91 3.71 2.65
N ILE A 34 -3.72 3.24 2.34
CA ILE A 34 -3.34 1.83 2.37
C ILE A 34 -2.45 1.57 3.60
N ILE A 35 -2.85 0.64 4.44
CA ILE A 35 -2.11 0.26 5.65
C ILE A 35 -1.26 -0.97 5.32
N GLY A 36 0.05 -0.78 5.19
CA GLY A 36 1.02 -1.82 4.84
C GLY A 36 1.48 -1.73 3.40
N SER A 37 2.81 -1.75 3.20
CA SER A 37 3.44 -1.74 1.87
C SER A 37 3.87 -3.14 1.40
N GLY A 38 3.21 -4.18 1.92
CA GLY A 38 3.41 -5.56 1.46
C GLY A 38 3.03 -5.77 -0.01
N PRO A 39 3.09 -7.02 -0.50
CA PRO A 39 2.84 -7.32 -1.90
C PRO A 39 1.48 -6.83 -2.41
N GLY A 40 0.42 -7.05 -1.64
CA GLY A 40 -0.91 -6.59 -2.04
C GLY A 40 -1.06 -5.06 -1.98
N GLY A 41 -0.52 -4.42 -0.93
CA GLY A 41 -0.62 -2.97 -0.73
C GLY A 41 0.05 -2.14 -1.83
N LEU A 42 1.27 -2.51 -2.24
CA LEU A 42 1.99 -1.77 -3.30
C LEU A 42 1.40 -2.02 -4.69
N VAL A 43 0.88 -3.23 -4.97
CA VAL A 43 0.18 -3.50 -6.24
C VAL A 43 -1.13 -2.72 -6.32
N ALA A 44 -1.89 -2.65 -5.22
CA ALA A 44 -3.10 -1.82 -5.16
C ALA A 44 -2.77 -0.34 -5.35
N ALA A 45 -1.75 0.17 -4.67
CA ALA A 45 -1.32 1.56 -4.78
C ALA A 45 -0.90 1.94 -6.20
N GLU A 46 -0.06 1.10 -6.83
CA GLU A 46 0.39 1.36 -8.19
C GLU A 46 -0.78 1.37 -9.16
N TYR A 47 -1.74 0.45 -9.05
CA TYR A 47 -2.92 0.45 -9.91
C TYR A 47 -3.77 1.71 -9.73
N LEU A 48 -4.13 2.03 -8.48
CA LEU A 48 -5.01 3.15 -8.17
C LEU A 48 -4.43 4.49 -8.63
N THR A 49 -3.13 4.67 -8.48
CA THR A 49 -2.44 5.92 -8.85
C THR A 49 -2.25 6.09 -10.36
N ARG A 50 -2.55 5.08 -11.19
CA ARG A 50 -2.64 5.27 -12.66
C ARG A 50 -3.74 6.24 -13.04
N ASP A 51 -4.79 6.36 -12.22
CA ASP A 51 -5.77 7.42 -12.31
C ASP A 51 -5.24 8.66 -11.57
N PRO A 52 -4.86 9.75 -12.27
CA PRO A 52 -4.28 10.93 -11.63
C PRO A 52 -5.27 11.66 -10.72
N SER A 53 -6.57 11.35 -10.81
CA SER A 53 -7.60 11.91 -9.94
C SER A 53 -7.72 11.21 -8.58
N VAL A 54 -7.01 10.09 -8.37
CA VAL A 54 -7.04 9.33 -7.12
C VAL A 54 -5.76 9.57 -6.34
N SER A 55 -5.85 10.23 -5.18
CA SER A 55 -4.71 10.40 -4.28
C SER A 55 -4.55 9.22 -3.33
N VAL A 56 -3.34 8.66 -3.26
CA VAL A 56 -3.04 7.45 -2.47
C VAL A 56 -1.90 7.68 -1.50
N LEU A 57 -2.14 7.35 -0.24
CA LEU A 57 -1.13 7.27 0.81
C LEU A 57 -0.90 5.80 1.20
N VAL A 58 0.35 5.35 1.24
CA VAL A 58 0.76 4.06 1.80
C VAL A 58 1.51 4.30 3.12
N LEU A 59 1.07 3.65 4.19
CA LEU A 59 1.72 3.68 5.50
C LEU A 59 2.44 2.35 5.75
N GLU A 60 3.74 2.41 6.00
CA GLU A 60 4.57 1.22 6.30
C GLU A 60 5.23 1.37 7.66
N ALA A 61 5.05 0.38 8.54
CA ALA A 61 5.62 0.39 9.88
C ALA A 61 7.15 0.23 9.88
N GLY A 62 7.68 -0.46 8.87
CA GLY A 62 9.11 -0.72 8.71
C GLY A 62 9.89 0.36 7.98
N VAL A 63 11.21 0.18 7.98
CA VAL A 63 12.17 1.02 7.25
C VAL A 63 12.26 0.63 5.77
N SER A 64 12.90 1.46 4.95
CA SER A 64 13.26 1.11 3.56
C SER A 64 14.13 -0.15 3.48
N SER A 65 13.97 -0.92 2.41
CA SER A 65 14.61 -2.23 2.22
C SER A 65 15.57 -2.25 1.02
N LEU A 66 15.03 -2.33 -0.19
CA LEU A 66 15.78 -2.37 -1.44
C LEU A 66 16.36 -0.99 -1.76
N LYS A 67 17.41 -0.96 -2.59
CA LYS A 67 18.00 0.28 -3.13
C LYS A 67 16.94 1.20 -3.74
N ALA A 68 15.98 0.62 -4.47
CA ALA A 68 14.88 1.35 -5.11
C ALA A 68 14.00 2.13 -4.11
N THR A 69 13.96 1.70 -2.85
CA THR A 69 13.21 2.36 -1.76
C THR A 69 14.08 3.29 -0.92
N GLY A 70 15.35 3.48 -1.28
CA GLY A 70 16.33 4.22 -0.49
C GLY A 70 16.88 3.44 0.72
N GLY A 71 16.86 2.10 0.67
CA GLY A 71 17.50 1.28 1.70
C GLY A 71 19.01 1.47 1.73
N ASP A 72 19.62 1.36 2.92
CA ASP A 72 21.02 1.70 3.18
C ASP A 72 21.85 0.53 3.73
N ASN A 73 21.24 -0.63 3.96
CA ASN A 73 21.93 -1.83 4.45
C ASN A 73 22.70 -2.53 3.32
N ILE A 74 23.85 -1.97 2.96
CA ILE A 74 24.67 -2.34 1.81
C ILE A 74 25.88 -3.19 2.26
N PRO A 75 26.07 -4.43 1.76
CA PRO A 75 27.26 -5.22 2.02
C PRO A 75 28.55 -4.59 1.49
N ASP A 76 29.66 -4.80 2.19
CA ASP A 76 30.95 -4.23 1.80
C ASP A 76 31.42 -4.66 0.40
N TYR A 77 31.20 -5.92 0.02
CA TYR A 77 31.67 -6.47 -1.25
C TYR A 77 30.99 -5.88 -2.50
N ILE A 78 29.86 -5.18 -2.34
CA ILE A 78 29.06 -4.60 -3.45
C ILE A 78 28.77 -3.11 -3.21
N ARG A 79 29.48 -2.47 -2.27
CA ARG A 79 29.20 -1.12 -1.80
C ARG A 79 29.23 -0.08 -2.91
N SER A 80 30.09 -0.24 -3.91
CA SER A 80 30.22 0.64 -5.07
C SER A 80 28.95 0.68 -5.93
N GLU A 81 28.18 -0.40 -5.98
CA GLU A 81 26.92 -0.46 -6.75
C GLU A 81 25.71 -0.05 -5.92
N GLY A 82 25.84 -0.02 -4.59
CA GLY A 82 24.78 0.39 -3.67
C GLY A 82 23.60 -0.57 -3.58
N TRP A 83 23.77 -1.84 -3.99
CA TRP A 83 22.76 -2.88 -3.80
C TRP A 83 22.68 -3.26 -2.32
N THR A 84 21.47 -3.29 -1.75
CA THR A 84 21.30 -3.66 -0.35
C THR A 84 21.30 -5.17 -0.19
N VAL A 85 21.42 -5.66 1.04
CA VAL A 85 21.24 -7.10 1.36
C VAL A 85 19.90 -7.64 0.87
N PHE A 86 18.88 -6.79 0.69
CA PHE A 86 17.57 -7.19 0.21
C PHE A 86 17.55 -7.37 -1.32
N ASP A 87 18.40 -6.64 -2.06
CA ASP A 87 18.49 -6.72 -3.51
C ASP A 87 19.20 -8.02 -3.99
N ILE A 88 20.01 -8.65 -3.14
CA ILE A 88 20.91 -9.73 -3.53
C ILE A 88 20.29 -11.09 -3.18
N PRO A 89 19.99 -11.96 -4.17
CA PRO A 89 19.32 -13.22 -3.91
C PRO A 89 20.05 -14.13 -2.92
N GLY A 90 21.38 -14.20 -3.00
CA GLY A 90 22.21 -15.03 -2.12
C GLY A 90 22.25 -14.58 -0.66
N GLU A 91 21.84 -13.35 -0.36
CA GLU A 91 21.72 -12.82 1.01
C GLU A 91 20.36 -13.13 1.67
N TYR A 92 19.49 -13.91 0.99
CA TYR A 92 18.16 -14.31 1.49
C TYR A 92 18.20 -14.76 2.96
N SER A 93 19.10 -15.69 3.29
CA SER A 93 19.17 -16.25 4.64
C SER A 93 19.61 -15.22 5.69
N SER A 94 20.41 -14.22 5.31
CA SER A 94 20.80 -13.12 6.19
C SER A 94 19.67 -12.13 6.49
N VAL A 95 18.72 -11.95 5.55
CA VAL A 95 17.55 -11.07 5.77
C VAL A 95 16.37 -11.80 6.40
N ALA A 96 16.09 -13.04 5.98
CA ALA A 96 14.99 -13.84 6.51
C ALA A 96 15.29 -14.35 7.92
N PHE A 97 16.52 -14.83 8.13
CA PHE A 97 16.97 -15.49 9.35
C PHE A 97 18.19 -14.79 10.00
N PRO A 98 18.16 -13.45 10.23
CA PRO A 98 19.29 -12.77 10.87
C PRO A 98 19.66 -13.41 12.21
N SER A 99 20.97 -13.46 12.45
CA SER A 99 21.57 -13.98 13.68
C SER A 99 21.46 -13.02 14.87
N ASP A 100 21.12 -11.75 14.62
CA ASP A 100 20.87 -10.80 15.70
C ASP A 100 19.45 -11.04 16.26
N ASN A 101 19.36 -11.23 17.59
CA ASN A 101 18.07 -11.38 18.29
C ASN A 101 17.19 -10.11 18.23
N ASN A 102 17.55 -9.11 17.42
CA ASN A 102 17.01 -7.77 17.50
C ASN A 102 15.77 -7.54 16.62
N GLY A 103 15.33 -8.55 15.84
CA GLY A 103 14.05 -8.50 15.13
C GLY A 103 13.87 -7.27 14.24
N ARG A 104 14.97 -6.62 13.81
CA ARG A 104 14.95 -5.27 13.21
C ARG A 104 13.99 -5.14 12.04
N TYR A 105 13.91 -6.19 11.23
CA TYR A 105 13.07 -6.26 10.03
C TYR A 105 11.86 -7.16 10.21
N ARG A 106 11.56 -7.62 11.44
CA ARG A 106 10.42 -8.50 11.73
C ARG A 106 9.36 -7.76 12.53
N ILE A 107 8.13 -8.25 12.44
CA ILE A 107 7.10 -7.82 13.38
C ILE A 107 7.45 -8.32 14.79
N ASP A 108 7.17 -7.50 15.78
CA ASP A 108 7.51 -7.68 17.19
C ASP A 108 6.31 -7.46 18.13
N TRP A 109 5.15 -7.15 17.56
CA TRP A 109 3.90 -6.89 18.29
C TRP A 109 2.96 -8.09 18.33
N VAL A 110 3.42 -9.28 17.92
CA VAL A 110 2.63 -10.51 17.94
C VAL A 110 3.42 -11.59 18.65
N THR A 111 2.87 -12.06 19.75
CA THR A 111 3.41 -13.24 20.44
C THR A 111 2.89 -14.50 19.76
N SER A 112 3.80 -15.45 19.51
CA SER A 112 3.52 -16.71 18.83
C SER A 112 4.36 -17.85 19.43
N PRO A 113 4.07 -19.13 19.12
CA PRO A 113 4.82 -20.28 19.65
C PRO A 113 6.29 -20.30 19.24
N GLY A 114 6.64 -19.55 18.19
CA GLY A 114 7.99 -19.49 17.65
C GLY A 114 8.30 -18.14 16.99
N PRO A 115 9.48 -18.02 16.35
CA PRO A 115 9.84 -16.81 15.64
C PRO A 115 8.90 -16.58 14.44
N LEU A 116 8.28 -15.40 14.37
CA LEU A 116 7.51 -14.97 13.22
C LEU A 116 8.44 -14.30 12.20
N TYR A 117 8.67 -14.96 11.08
CA TYR A 117 9.52 -14.43 10.01
C TYR A 117 8.71 -13.56 9.04
N LEU A 118 7.94 -12.60 9.58
CA LEU A 118 7.12 -11.66 8.81
C LEU A 118 7.78 -10.29 8.73
N GLY A 119 7.94 -9.79 7.51
CA GLY A 119 8.72 -8.58 7.22
C GLY A 119 8.03 -7.29 7.65
N LYS A 120 8.76 -6.47 8.40
CA LYS A 120 8.47 -5.08 8.81
C LYS A 120 9.47 -4.15 8.11
N VAL A 121 9.29 -4.01 6.79
CA VAL A 121 10.09 -3.15 5.90
C VAL A 121 9.24 -2.75 4.69
N VAL A 122 9.67 -1.76 3.91
CA VAL A 122 9.01 -1.45 2.63
C VAL A 122 9.01 -2.68 1.72
N GLY A 123 7.84 -3.09 1.23
CA GLY A 123 7.64 -4.37 0.51
C GLY A 123 7.23 -5.55 1.41
N GLY A 124 7.27 -5.38 2.73
CA GLY A 124 6.97 -6.43 3.71
C GLY A 124 7.81 -7.69 3.50
N SER A 125 7.22 -8.86 3.74
CA SER A 125 7.88 -10.15 3.55
C SER A 125 8.38 -10.39 2.12
N SER A 126 7.84 -9.73 1.09
CA SER A 126 8.31 -9.92 -0.30
C SER A 126 9.73 -9.39 -0.55
N SER A 127 10.19 -8.46 0.27
CA SER A 127 11.57 -7.95 0.25
C SER A 127 12.55 -8.88 0.98
N MET A 128 12.06 -9.89 1.70
CA MET A 128 12.86 -10.76 2.58
C MET A 128 12.70 -12.26 2.30
N ASN A 129 11.64 -12.67 1.62
CA ASN A 129 11.32 -14.08 1.38
C ASN A 129 12.30 -14.76 0.42
N GLY A 130 12.12 -16.06 0.20
CA GLY A 130 12.90 -16.86 -0.76
C GLY A 130 12.59 -16.58 -2.23
N MET A 131 11.94 -15.46 -2.59
CA MET A 131 11.63 -15.02 -3.96
C MET A 131 10.77 -15.97 -4.81
N LEU A 132 10.31 -17.09 -4.24
CA LEU A 132 9.46 -18.04 -4.94
C LEU A 132 8.14 -17.40 -5.37
N TYR A 133 7.80 -17.52 -6.65
CA TYR A 133 6.61 -16.91 -7.21
C TYR A 133 5.86 -17.88 -8.10
N PHE A 134 4.65 -18.20 -7.65
CA PHE A 134 3.80 -19.19 -8.28
C PHE A 134 2.49 -18.57 -8.74
N HIS A 135 2.03 -19.05 -9.89
CA HIS A 135 0.61 -19.03 -10.21
C HIS A 135 -0.10 -20.13 -9.44
N THR A 136 -1.24 -19.81 -8.84
CA THR A 136 -2.15 -20.83 -8.30
C THR A 136 -2.72 -21.68 -9.42
N ALA A 137 -3.03 -22.95 -9.14
CA ALA A 137 -3.79 -23.75 -10.09
C ALA A 137 -5.22 -23.20 -10.21
N ASP A 138 -5.85 -23.38 -11.38
CA ASP A 138 -7.22 -22.91 -11.61
C ASP A 138 -8.22 -23.57 -10.63
N SER A 139 -7.96 -24.82 -10.21
CA SER A 139 -8.79 -25.56 -9.24
C SER A 139 -8.85 -24.89 -7.86
N TYR A 140 -7.84 -24.10 -7.49
CA TYR A 140 -7.79 -23.40 -6.21
C TYR A 140 -8.98 -22.45 -6.03
N VAL A 141 -9.51 -21.86 -7.11
CA VAL A 141 -10.66 -20.97 -7.05
C VAL A 141 -11.89 -21.69 -6.51
N ASP A 142 -12.16 -22.90 -6.99
CA ASP A 142 -13.31 -23.69 -6.54
C ASP A 142 -13.07 -24.24 -5.13
N GLU A 143 -11.87 -24.77 -4.87
CA GLU A 143 -11.48 -25.35 -3.58
C GLU A 143 -11.55 -24.33 -2.44
N SER A 144 -11.08 -23.10 -2.68
CA SER A 144 -11.10 -22.00 -1.70
C SER A 144 -12.41 -21.22 -1.69
N LYS A 145 -13.36 -21.57 -2.58
CA LYS A 145 -14.60 -20.82 -2.84
C LYS A 145 -14.31 -19.33 -3.06
N TRP A 146 -13.31 -19.05 -3.89
CA TRP A 146 -12.84 -17.70 -4.15
C TRP A 146 -13.95 -16.86 -4.81
N PRO A 147 -14.12 -15.56 -4.47
CA PRO A 147 -15.19 -14.74 -5.03
C PRO A 147 -15.07 -14.43 -6.53
N TYR A 148 -13.95 -14.78 -7.16
CA TYR A 148 -13.68 -14.52 -8.58
C TYR A 148 -13.32 -15.82 -9.28
N ASP A 149 -13.76 -15.96 -10.53
CA ASP A 149 -13.42 -17.12 -11.34
C ASP A 149 -11.91 -17.17 -11.68
N ALA A 150 -11.45 -18.35 -12.13
CA ALA A 150 -10.06 -18.55 -12.50
C ALA A 150 -9.61 -17.61 -13.64
N ALA A 151 -10.52 -17.25 -14.56
CA ALA A 151 -10.21 -16.33 -15.64
C ALA A 151 -9.86 -14.92 -15.12
N THR A 152 -10.63 -14.41 -14.15
CA THR A 152 -10.36 -13.12 -13.50
C THR A 152 -9.09 -13.16 -12.66
N VAL A 153 -8.85 -14.27 -11.96
CA VAL A 153 -7.60 -14.47 -11.20
C VAL A 153 -6.40 -14.44 -12.14
N ASN A 154 -6.44 -15.18 -13.24
CA ASN A 154 -5.37 -15.23 -14.24
C ASN A 154 -5.19 -13.87 -14.94
N ALA A 155 -6.25 -13.15 -15.28
CA ALA A 155 -6.14 -11.81 -15.87
C ALA A 155 -5.42 -10.81 -14.94
N ASN A 156 -5.58 -10.95 -13.62
CA ASN A 156 -4.83 -10.14 -12.66
C ASN A 156 -3.35 -10.55 -12.60
N TYR A 157 -3.03 -11.85 -12.68
CA TYR A 157 -1.64 -12.32 -12.84
C TYR A 157 -1.03 -11.73 -14.12
N ASP A 158 -1.68 -11.89 -15.28
CA ASP A 158 -1.20 -11.36 -16.56
C ASP A 158 -0.92 -9.85 -16.49
N ALA A 159 -1.84 -9.08 -15.87
CA ALA A 159 -1.68 -7.64 -15.69
C ALA A 159 -0.48 -7.26 -14.81
N ILE A 160 -0.22 -8.02 -13.75
CA ILE A 160 0.95 -7.87 -12.88
C ILE A 160 2.23 -8.20 -13.66
N GLU A 161 2.21 -9.29 -14.42
CA GLU A 161 3.37 -9.84 -15.11
C GLU A 161 3.85 -9.02 -16.31
N THR A 162 3.04 -8.07 -16.77
CA THR A 162 3.48 -7.05 -17.74
C THR A 162 4.73 -6.28 -17.27
N SER A 163 4.88 -6.11 -15.95
CA SER A 163 6.00 -5.35 -15.35
C SER A 163 6.81 -6.16 -14.34
N PHE A 164 6.31 -7.32 -13.91
CA PHE A 164 6.87 -8.13 -12.83
C PHE A 164 6.96 -9.61 -13.23
N SER A 165 8.13 -10.08 -13.65
CA SER A 165 8.29 -11.43 -14.21
C SER A 165 8.92 -12.42 -13.24
N SER A 166 8.73 -13.72 -13.50
CA SER A 166 9.46 -14.80 -12.85
C SER A 166 10.45 -15.48 -13.80
N THR A 167 11.49 -16.10 -13.24
CA THR A 167 12.49 -16.91 -13.95
C THR A 167 12.86 -18.13 -13.13
N ASN A 168 13.10 -19.27 -13.77
CA ASN A 168 13.75 -20.42 -13.15
C ASN A 168 15.26 -20.46 -13.44
N LEU A 169 15.80 -19.49 -14.18
CA LEU A 169 17.22 -19.28 -14.48
C LEU A 169 17.64 -17.92 -13.91
N PRO A 170 17.85 -17.81 -12.59
CA PRO A 170 18.10 -16.52 -11.93
C PRO A 170 19.52 -15.98 -12.19
N SER A 171 20.48 -16.86 -12.49
CA SER A 171 21.84 -16.48 -12.87
C SER A 171 21.87 -15.85 -14.27
N THR A 172 22.60 -14.75 -14.45
CA THR A 172 22.59 -13.99 -15.71
C THR A 172 23.26 -14.68 -16.89
N ASP A 173 24.01 -15.76 -16.65
CA ASP A 173 24.61 -16.60 -17.71
C ASP A 173 23.66 -17.70 -18.20
N GLY A 174 22.41 -17.73 -17.71
CA GLY A 174 21.39 -18.67 -18.15
C GLY A 174 21.63 -20.10 -17.69
N LYS A 175 22.34 -20.31 -16.56
CA LYS A 175 22.59 -21.64 -16.00
C LYS A 175 21.92 -21.84 -14.64
N TRP A 176 21.58 -23.10 -14.38
CA TRP A 176 21.29 -23.56 -13.02
C TRP A 176 22.58 -23.93 -12.30
N TYR A 177 22.73 -23.42 -11.06
CA TYR A 177 23.80 -23.77 -10.15
C TYR A 177 23.29 -24.72 -9.06
N LEU A 178 24.21 -25.33 -8.30
CA LEU A 178 23.89 -26.17 -7.14
C LEU A 178 22.99 -27.39 -7.47
N GLN A 179 23.24 -28.03 -8.61
CA GLN A 179 22.36 -29.08 -9.15
C GLN A 179 22.50 -30.44 -8.47
N GLU A 180 23.43 -30.62 -7.54
CA GLU A 180 23.63 -31.87 -6.80
C GLU A 180 22.34 -32.29 -6.07
N ALA A 181 21.77 -31.42 -5.22
CA ALA A 181 20.52 -31.72 -4.51
C ALA A 181 19.33 -31.84 -5.47
N TYR A 182 19.27 -31.03 -6.53
CA TYR A 182 18.25 -31.14 -7.58
C TYR A 182 18.24 -32.53 -8.21
N ASN A 183 19.40 -33.02 -8.64
CA ASN A 183 19.53 -34.31 -9.30
C ASN A 183 19.15 -35.46 -8.37
N LEU A 184 19.58 -35.43 -7.10
CA LEU A 184 19.24 -36.47 -6.11
C LEU A 184 17.73 -36.53 -5.86
N LEU A 185 17.08 -35.37 -5.70
CA LEU A 185 15.63 -35.29 -5.52
C LEU A 185 14.87 -35.69 -6.77
N ARG A 186 15.30 -35.21 -7.95
CA ARG A 186 14.75 -35.62 -9.25
C ARG A 186 14.77 -37.13 -9.37
N ASP A 187 15.89 -37.77 -9.08
CA ASP A 187 16.05 -39.22 -9.26
C ASP A 187 15.12 -39.98 -8.31
N GLY A 188 15.05 -39.62 -7.03
CA GLY A 188 14.10 -40.26 -6.10
C GLY A 188 12.63 -40.01 -6.44
N LEU A 189 12.25 -38.78 -6.80
CA LEU A 189 10.86 -38.45 -7.18
C LEU A 189 10.44 -39.11 -8.49
N ARG A 190 11.34 -39.15 -9.48
CA ARG A 190 11.06 -39.69 -10.81
C ARG A 190 11.10 -41.21 -10.82
N SER A 191 12.18 -41.82 -10.33
CA SER A 191 12.38 -43.27 -10.45
C SER A 191 11.50 -44.06 -9.50
N GLN A 192 11.23 -43.54 -8.29
CA GLN A 192 10.45 -44.25 -7.27
C GLN A 192 9.03 -43.68 -7.11
N GLY A 193 8.87 -42.36 -7.26
CA GLY A 193 7.57 -41.69 -7.09
C GLY A 193 6.71 -41.60 -8.36
N GLY A 194 7.32 -41.78 -9.53
CA GLY A 194 6.68 -41.58 -10.83
C GLY A 194 6.34 -40.12 -11.13
N TYR A 195 7.08 -39.17 -10.55
CA TYR A 195 6.85 -37.75 -10.80
C TYR A 195 7.40 -37.32 -12.16
N ARG A 196 6.77 -36.29 -12.75
CA ARG A 196 7.18 -35.69 -14.02
C ARG A 196 7.81 -34.32 -13.81
N GLU A 197 8.93 -34.10 -14.47
CA GLU A 197 9.56 -32.78 -14.55
C GLU A 197 8.74 -31.84 -15.43
N VAL A 198 8.47 -30.62 -14.94
CA VAL A 198 7.68 -29.60 -15.62
C VAL A 198 8.28 -28.21 -15.35
N ASP A 199 8.01 -27.27 -16.24
CA ASP A 199 8.09 -25.86 -15.87
C ASP A 199 6.90 -25.53 -14.97
N ILE A 200 7.18 -25.17 -13.72
CA ILE A 200 6.17 -25.05 -12.67
C ILE A 200 5.12 -23.97 -12.96
N ASN A 201 5.51 -22.83 -13.54
CA ASN A 201 4.57 -21.75 -13.86
C ASN A 201 3.95 -21.94 -15.24
N ALA A 202 4.73 -22.37 -16.25
CA ALA A 202 4.17 -22.63 -17.58
C ALA A 202 3.16 -23.79 -17.58
N GLN A 203 3.30 -24.75 -16.66
CA GLN A 203 2.34 -25.80 -16.40
C GLN A 203 1.69 -25.63 -15.01
N ARG A 204 1.22 -24.42 -14.66
CA ARG A 204 0.66 -24.10 -13.34
C ARG A 204 -0.40 -25.08 -12.80
N ASN A 205 -1.18 -25.73 -13.67
CA ASN A 205 -2.21 -26.70 -13.28
C ASN A 205 -1.66 -28.11 -13.00
N ALA A 206 -0.40 -28.40 -13.36
CA ALA A 206 0.24 -29.67 -13.08
C ALA A 206 0.74 -29.71 -11.61
N LYS A 207 -0.17 -29.96 -10.66
CA LYS A 207 0.12 -30.01 -9.22
C LYS A 207 0.01 -31.41 -8.59
N SER A 208 -0.12 -32.45 -9.41
CA SER A 208 -0.07 -33.84 -8.94
C SER A 208 1.08 -34.60 -9.58
N LYS A 209 2.00 -35.09 -8.74
CA LYS A 209 3.23 -35.80 -9.12
C LYS A 209 4.06 -35.04 -10.14
N SER A 210 4.33 -33.77 -9.86
CA SER A 210 5.16 -32.90 -10.69
C SER A 210 6.32 -32.32 -9.88
N PHE A 211 7.43 -32.02 -10.53
CA PHE A 211 8.52 -31.22 -9.96
C PHE A 211 9.22 -30.41 -11.04
N GLY A 212 10.06 -29.46 -10.65
CA GLY A 212 10.91 -28.69 -11.55
C GLY A 212 11.73 -27.66 -10.81
N HIS A 213 12.47 -26.85 -11.58
CA HIS A 213 13.20 -25.71 -11.01
C HIS A 213 12.23 -24.66 -10.46
N PRO A 214 12.58 -24.03 -9.32
CA PRO A 214 11.70 -23.05 -8.71
C PRO A 214 11.63 -21.77 -9.54
N PRO A 215 10.43 -21.22 -9.78
CA PRO A 215 10.27 -19.90 -10.35
C PRO A 215 10.54 -18.81 -9.30
N PHE A 216 11.47 -17.92 -9.58
CA PHE A 216 11.87 -16.82 -8.71
C PHE A 216 11.55 -15.45 -9.31
N THR A 217 11.26 -14.47 -8.46
CA THR A 217 11.16 -13.05 -8.84
C THR A 217 12.55 -12.43 -8.83
N ILE A 218 13.36 -12.81 -9.81
CA ILE A 218 14.74 -12.35 -9.99
C ILE A 218 14.89 -11.84 -11.41
N LYS A 219 15.53 -10.68 -11.54
CA LYS A 219 15.81 -10.04 -12.83
C LYS A 219 17.22 -9.49 -12.82
N ASN A 220 18.02 -9.87 -13.81
CA ASN A 220 19.44 -9.50 -13.93
C ASN A 220 20.25 -9.86 -12.68
N GLY A 221 20.00 -11.06 -12.12
CA GLY A 221 20.66 -11.57 -10.91
C GLY A 221 20.29 -10.86 -9.61
N LEU A 222 19.36 -9.89 -9.64
CA LEU A 222 18.89 -9.15 -8.47
C LEU A 222 17.45 -9.53 -8.14
N ARG A 223 17.09 -9.47 -6.86
CA ARG A 223 15.70 -9.55 -6.41
C ARG A 223 14.85 -8.54 -7.17
N ASP A 224 13.68 -9.01 -7.56
CA ASP A 224 12.53 -8.16 -7.85
C ASP A 224 11.49 -8.32 -6.74
N SER A 225 10.79 -7.23 -6.44
CA SER A 225 9.68 -7.20 -5.50
C SER A 225 8.76 -6.03 -5.79
N PRO A 226 7.54 -5.99 -5.22
CA PRO A 226 6.70 -4.82 -5.30
C PRO A 226 7.33 -3.53 -4.80
N ALA A 227 8.27 -3.60 -3.86
CA ALA A 227 9.05 -2.44 -3.41
C ALA A 227 10.01 -1.89 -4.48
N LYS A 228 10.39 -2.70 -5.48
CA LYS A 228 11.19 -2.25 -6.62
C LYS A 228 10.31 -1.85 -7.80
N THR A 229 9.43 -2.76 -8.22
CA THR A 229 8.66 -2.59 -9.46
C THR A 229 7.46 -1.66 -9.28
N PHE A 230 6.55 -1.97 -8.36
CA PHE A 230 5.29 -1.23 -8.21
C PHE A 230 5.50 0.10 -7.48
N TYR A 231 6.27 0.13 -6.40
CA TYR A 231 6.70 1.38 -5.76
C TYR A 231 7.56 2.23 -6.69
N GLY A 232 8.49 1.63 -7.44
CA GLY A 232 9.34 2.37 -8.38
C GLY A 232 8.52 3.11 -9.44
N ALA A 233 7.43 2.51 -9.94
CA ALA A 233 6.50 3.18 -10.84
C ALA A 233 5.64 4.23 -10.14
N ALA A 234 5.00 3.87 -9.01
CA ALA A 234 4.07 4.74 -8.30
C ALA A 234 4.74 6.00 -7.72
N SER A 235 5.98 5.88 -7.23
CA SER A 235 6.74 6.97 -6.61
C SER A 235 7.06 8.14 -7.55
N THR A 236 6.97 7.93 -8.86
CA THR A 236 7.13 8.99 -9.87
C THR A 236 5.87 9.86 -10.05
N ARG A 237 4.73 9.45 -9.48
CA ARG A 237 3.43 10.11 -9.69
C ARG A 237 3.11 11.07 -8.54
N ALA A 238 2.66 12.27 -8.87
CA ALA A 238 2.38 13.33 -7.89
C ALA A 238 1.20 12.99 -6.93
N ASN A 239 0.33 12.06 -7.31
CA ASN A 239 -0.82 11.59 -6.53
C ASN A 239 -0.50 10.38 -5.64
N PHE A 240 0.76 9.97 -5.51
CA PHE A 240 1.21 8.89 -4.64
C PHE A 240 2.13 9.39 -3.53
N LYS A 241 1.95 8.85 -2.33
CA LYS A 241 2.88 9.05 -1.21
C LYS A 241 3.06 7.74 -0.45
N LEU A 242 4.30 7.45 -0.05
CA LEU A 242 4.61 6.40 0.92
C LEU A 242 5.31 7.03 2.13
N VAL A 243 4.89 6.65 3.32
CA VAL A 243 5.55 7.02 4.57
C VAL A 243 6.00 5.74 5.26
N SER A 244 7.32 5.53 5.33
CA SER A 244 7.97 4.45 6.07
C SER A 244 8.13 4.82 7.54
N SER A 245 8.45 3.84 8.39
CA SER A 245 8.52 4.02 9.85
C SER A 245 7.24 4.64 10.44
N ALA A 246 6.10 4.35 9.81
CA ALA A 246 4.78 4.86 10.13
C ALA A 246 3.86 3.70 10.54
N LEU A 247 3.78 3.45 11.85
CA LEU A 247 2.93 2.39 12.37
C LEU A 247 1.48 2.85 12.43
N ALA A 248 0.63 2.34 11.55
CA ALA A 248 -0.81 2.52 11.66
C ALA A 248 -1.33 1.88 12.97
N LEU A 249 -1.99 2.68 13.79
CA LEU A 249 -2.51 2.26 15.09
C LEU A 249 -3.98 1.86 14.99
N ARG A 250 -4.76 2.61 14.21
CA ARG A 250 -6.19 2.39 14.01
C ARG A 250 -6.73 3.17 12.83
N ILE A 251 -7.86 2.72 12.31
CA ILE A 251 -8.73 3.48 11.42
C ILE A 251 -9.60 4.39 12.30
N ALA A 252 -9.68 5.67 11.95
CA ALA A 252 -10.69 6.57 12.50
C ALA A 252 -12.00 6.29 11.78
N GLN A 253 -12.98 5.73 12.50
CA GLN A 253 -14.28 5.36 11.94
C GLN A 253 -15.40 5.60 12.95
N SER A 254 -16.61 5.78 12.43
CA SER A 254 -17.85 5.68 13.21
C SER A 254 -18.86 4.85 12.42
N GLN A 255 -19.48 3.86 13.07
CA GLN A 255 -20.51 2.99 12.48
C GLN A 255 -20.06 2.36 11.14
N GLY A 256 -18.78 2.01 11.03
CA GLY A 256 -18.21 1.38 9.84
C GLY A 256 -17.91 2.33 8.67
N LYS A 257 -18.01 3.65 8.85
CA LYS A 257 -17.51 4.64 7.89
C LYS A 257 -16.16 5.18 8.36
N ALA A 258 -15.10 4.87 7.63
CA ALA A 258 -13.78 5.44 7.85
C ALA A 258 -13.72 6.90 7.38
N THR A 259 -13.06 7.73 8.19
CA THR A 259 -12.75 9.15 7.92
C THR A 259 -11.26 9.42 7.86
N GLY A 260 -10.41 8.47 8.28
CA GLY A 260 -8.96 8.59 8.24
C GLY A 260 -8.25 7.41 8.89
N VAL A 261 -6.93 7.47 8.94
CA VAL A 261 -6.08 6.49 9.64
C VAL A 261 -5.16 7.24 10.60
N VAL A 262 -5.13 6.80 11.86
CA VAL A 262 -4.22 7.31 12.89
C VAL A 262 -2.98 6.43 12.91
N TYR A 263 -1.81 7.05 12.79
CA TYR A 263 -0.53 6.36 12.78
C TYR A 263 0.50 7.08 13.65
N SER A 264 1.49 6.34 14.13
CA SER A 264 2.66 6.87 14.82
C SER A 264 3.78 7.12 13.83
N PHE A 265 4.36 8.31 13.84
CA PHE A 265 5.51 8.68 13.02
C PHE A 265 6.45 9.55 13.84
N ASN A 266 7.73 9.16 13.95
CA ASN A 266 8.72 9.81 14.81
C ASN A 266 8.24 10.03 16.26
N GLY A 267 7.48 9.07 16.80
CA GLY A 267 6.92 9.13 18.15
C GLY A 267 5.72 10.08 18.31
N GLN A 268 5.23 10.70 17.22
CA GLN A 268 4.06 11.57 17.21
C GLN A 268 2.86 10.85 16.61
N LEU A 269 1.67 11.13 17.11
CA LEU A 269 0.42 10.67 16.51
C LEU A 269 0.02 11.62 15.37
N VAL A 270 -0.16 11.04 14.18
CA VAL A 270 -0.61 11.76 12.98
C VAL A 270 -1.89 11.10 12.48
N THR A 271 -2.81 11.91 11.93
CA THR A 271 -4.01 11.40 11.26
C THR A 271 -3.94 11.73 9.78
N ALA A 272 -3.98 10.70 8.93
CA ALA A 272 -4.21 10.86 7.50
C ALA A 272 -5.72 10.90 7.25
N THR A 273 -6.24 12.03 6.78
CA THR A 273 -7.68 12.22 6.57
C THR A 273 -8.11 11.70 5.19
N LEU A 274 -9.29 11.08 5.12
CA LEU A 274 -9.89 10.66 3.86
C LEU A 274 -10.72 11.79 3.23
N SER A 275 -10.76 11.83 1.90
CA SER A 275 -11.71 12.64 1.16
C SER A 275 -13.15 12.16 1.42
N GLY A 276 -14.17 12.96 1.06
CA GLY A 276 -15.57 12.58 1.28
C GLY A 276 -15.97 11.25 0.60
N ARG A 277 -15.30 10.91 -0.52
CA ARG A 277 -15.47 9.65 -1.24
C ARG A 277 -14.44 8.58 -0.85
N GLY A 278 -13.51 8.90 0.04
CA GLY A 278 -12.31 8.10 0.28
C GLY A 278 -12.56 6.76 0.95
N SER A 279 -11.54 5.90 0.93
CA SER A 279 -11.57 4.54 1.45
C SER A 279 -10.24 4.12 2.08
N VAL A 280 -10.28 3.08 2.91
CA VAL A 280 -9.07 2.44 3.45
C VAL A 280 -8.90 1.06 2.83
N ILE A 281 -7.66 0.71 2.45
CA ILE A 281 -7.27 -0.68 2.17
C ILE A 281 -6.34 -1.15 3.29
N VAL A 282 -6.76 -2.18 4.04
CA VAL A 282 -5.91 -2.82 5.04
C VAL A 282 -5.11 -3.93 4.36
N ALA A 283 -3.80 -3.75 4.28
CA ALA A 283 -2.85 -4.65 3.66
C ALA A 283 -1.67 -4.98 4.61
N ALA A 284 -1.97 -5.11 5.92
CA ALA A 284 -0.99 -5.29 6.98
C ALA A 284 -0.48 -6.73 7.12
N GLY A 285 -1.01 -7.66 6.33
CA GLY A 285 -0.72 -9.09 6.35
C GLY A 285 -1.68 -9.87 7.22
N ALA A 286 -1.80 -11.18 6.95
CA ALA A 286 -2.82 -12.05 7.56
C ALA A 286 -2.87 -11.98 9.09
N VAL A 287 -1.72 -11.82 9.75
CA VAL A 287 -1.66 -11.73 11.21
C VAL A 287 -1.97 -10.32 11.74
N SER A 288 -1.58 -9.25 11.03
CA SER A 288 -1.69 -7.88 11.56
C SER A 288 -2.94 -7.12 11.07
N THR A 289 -3.55 -7.52 9.96
CA THR A 289 -4.83 -6.98 9.50
C THR A 289 -5.94 -7.09 10.54
N PRO A 290 -6.19 -8.27 11.18
CA PRO A 290 -7.17 -8.34 12.25
C PRO A 290 -6.82 -7.46 13.46
N LYS A 291 -5.53 -7.32 13.80
CA LYS A 291 -5.07 -6.41 14.86
C LYS A 291 -5.54 -4.97 14.58
N VAL A 292 -5.28 -4.45 13.37
CA VAL A 292 -5.68 -3.10 12.98
C VAL A 292 -7.20 -2.93 13.02
N LEU A 293 -7.95 -3.89 12.47
CA LEU A 293 -9.43 -3.85 12.45
C LEU A 293 -10.01 -3.84 13.87
N ILE A 294 -9.57 -4.77 14.73
CA ILE A 294 -10.06 -4.88 16.11
C ILE A 294 -9.78 -3.60 16.89
N GLN A 295 -8.55 -3.06 16.82
CA GLN A 295 -8.17 -1.79 17.45
C GLN A 295 -8.94 -0.56 16.90
N SER A 296 -9.63 -0.72 15.78
CA SER A 296 -10.47 0.31 15.16
C SER A 296 -11.96 0.19 15.51
N GLY A 297 -12.33 -0.72 16.42
CA GLY A 297 -13.73 -0.98 16.77
C GLY A 297 -14.46 -1.89 15.78
N ILE A 298 -13.72 -2.68 14.98
CA ILE A 298 -14.25 -3.58 13.96
C ILE A 298 -13.74 -5.00 14.25
N GLY A 299 -14.57 -5.87 14.79
CA GLY A 299 -14.14 -7.23 15.11
C GLY A 299 -15.09 -8.01 16.00
N PRO A 300 -14.63 -9.13 16.59
CA PRO A 300 -15.47 -9.98 17.41
C PRO A 300 -15.97 -9.25 18.65
N GLN A 301 -17.24 -9.44 19.00
CA GLN A 301 -17.86 -8.76 20.15
C GLN A 301 -17.06 -8.92 21.44
N SER A 302 -16.51 -10.11 21.68
CA SER A 302 -15.69 -10.40 22.86
C SER A 302 -14.40 -9.57 22.90
N GLN A 303 -13.74 -9.38 21.77
CA GLN A 303 -12.53 -8.57 21.64
C GLN A 303 -12.83 -7.08 21.78
N LEU A 304 -13.94 -6.61 21.22
CA LEU A 304 -14.38 -5.23 21.37
C LEU A 304 -14.72 -4.90 22.82
N ASN A 305 -15.47 -5.79 23.50
CA ASN A 305 -15.76 -5.68 24.93
C ASN A 305 -14.48 -5.63 25.77
N LEU A 306 -13.52 -6.52 25.48
CA LEU A 306 -12.25 -6.61 26.20
C LEU A 306 -11.46 -5.30 26.15
N LEU A 307 -11.42 -4.67 24.99
CA LEU A 307 -10.57 -3.50 24.77
C LEU A 307 -11.26 -2.17 25.09
N ALA A 308 -12.59 -2.10 25.11
CA ALA A 308 -13.34 -0.86 25.35
C ALA A 308 -13.10 -0.23 26.73
N SER A 309 -12.69 -1.03 27.71
CA SER A 309 -12.34 -0.57 29.07
C SER A 309 -10.86 -0.18 29.20
N ASN A 310 -10.05 -0.37 28.16
CA ASN A 310 -8.60 -0.15 28.19
C ASN A 310 -8.22 1.12 27.42
N ALA A 311 -7.76 2.15 28.14
CA ALA A 311 -7.40 3.45 27.58
C ALA A 311 -6.27 3.41 26.54
N ASN A 312 -5.48 2.32 26.49
CA ASN A 312 -4.46 2.11 25.46
C ASN A 312 -5.04 1.81 24.07
N PHE A 313 -6.35 1.61 23.96
CA PHE A 313 -7.06 1.33 22.70
C PHE A 313 -8.08 2.43 22.37
N PRO A 314 -7.64 3.68 22.14
CA PRO A 314 -8.53 4.83 21.95
C PRO A 314 -9.38 4.77 20.67
N GLY A 315 -9.18 3.76 19.82
CA GLY A 315 -10.03 3.50 18.65
C GLY A 315 -11.34 2.80 18.96
N ILE A 316 -11.47 2.25 20.16
CA ILE A 316 -12.67 1.53 20.60
C ILE A 316 -13.37 2.42 21.61
N THR A 317 -14.45 3.06 21.17
CA THR A 317 -15.22 3.95 22.06
C THR A 317 -16.02 3.14 23.07
N THR A 318 -16.25 3.67 24.27
CA THR A 318 -17.15 3.05 25.26
C THR A 318 -18.61 2.98 24.79
N ASN A 319 -18.99 3.81 23.81
CA ASN A 319 -20.27 3.70 23.13
C ASN A 319 -20.26 2.56 22.10
N SER A 320 -20.87 1.43 22.44
CA SER A 320 -20.94 0.23 21.59
C SER A 320 -21.70 0.42 20.29
N THR A 321 -22.53 1.48 20.16
CA THR A 321 -23.25 1.79 18.90
C THR A 321 -22.32 2.23 17.77
N ASN A 322 -21.07 2.62 18.07
CA ASN A 322 -20.06 2.96 17.07
C ASN A 322 -19.27 1.75 16.56
N TRP A 323 -19.46 0.58 17.17
CA TRP A 323 -18.72 -0.63 16.82
C TRP A 323 -19.30 -1.31 15.58
N VAL A 324 -18.44 -2.03 14.87
CA VAL A 324 -18.84 -2.97 13.83
C VAL A 324 -18.54 -4.37 14.32
N VAL A 325 -19.58 -5.07 14.75
CA VAL A 325 -19.46 -6.44 15.25
C VAL A 325 -19.29 -7.37 14.05
N ASN A 326 -18.09 -7.95 13.93
CA ASN A 326 -17.74 -8.92 12.91
C ASN A 326 -16.91 -10.04 13.55
N ASN A 327 -17.59 -11.12 13.93
CA ASN A 327 -17.00 -12.24 14.67
C ASN A 327 -16.00 -13.08 13.85
N ASN A 328 -15.87 -12.82 12.55
CA ASN A 328 -14.93 -13.53 11.68
C ASN A 328 -13.58 -12.79 11.51
N VAL A 329 -13.47 -11.54 11.95
CA VAL A 329 -12.18 -10.82 11.95
C VAL A 329 -11.20 -11.52 12.90
N GLY A 330 -10.06 -11.95 12.38
CA GLY A 330 -9.01 -12.62 13.13
C GLY A 330 -9.25 -14.10 13.36
N ASN A 331 -10.41 -14.63 12.98
CA ASN A 331 -10.75 -16.05 13.10
C ASN A 331 -10.22 -16.84 11.89
N HIS A 332 -10.14 -18.16 12.00
CA HIS A 332 -9.70 -19.07 10.91
C HIS A 332 -8.27 -18.82 10.40
N LEU A 333 -7.38 -18.26 11.23
CA LEU A 333 -5.96 -18.19 10.88
C LEU A 333 -5.45 -19.61 10.60
N PHE A 334 -4.81 -19.79 9.44
CA PHE A 334 -4.01 -20.97 9.16
C PHE A 334 -2.59 -20.56 8.80
N ASP A 335 -1.68 -21.52 8.89
CA ASP A 335 -0.36 -21.49 8.26
C ASP A 335 -0.16 -22.81 7.55
N THR A 336 0.59 -22.82 6.45
CA THR A 336 1.09 -24.06 5.86
C THR A 336 1.95 -24.80 6.89
N ILE A 337 1.71 -26.11 7.04
CA ILE A 337 2.50 -26.95 7.95
C ILE A 337 3.71 -27.47 7.19
N GLN A 338 4.90 -27.41 7.78
CA GLN A 338 6.11 -27.97 7.20
C GLN A 338 6.78 -29.02 8.07
N VAL A 339 7.46 -29.96 7.42
CA VAL A 339 8.37 -30.92 8.03
C VAL A 339 9.71 -30.83 7.31
N LEU A 340 10.76 -30.54 8.07
CA LEU A 340 12.12 -30.42 7.56
C LEU A 340 12.86 -31.75 7.74
N THR A 341 13.27 -32.35 6.62
CA THR A 341 13.96 -33.65 6.59
C THR A 341 15.37 -33.49 6.04
N THR A 342 16.34 -34.14 6.67
CA THR A 342 17.73 -34.20 6.20
C THR A 342 18.05 -35.59 5.69
N PHE A 343 18.63 -35.63 4.49
CA PHE A 343 19.22 -36.82 3.89
C PHE A 343 20.69 -36.58 3.65
N LYS A 344 21.45 -37.64 3.36
CA LYS A 344 22.81 -37.53 2.85
C LYS A 344 23.07 -38.47 1.69
N HIS A 345 23.99 -38.10 0.81
CA HIS A 345 24.40 -38.92 -0.32
C HIS A 345 25.87 -38.66 -0.68
N PRO A 346 26.68 -39.68 -1.01
CA PRO A 346 28.11 -39.50 -1.28
C PRO A 346 28.47 -38.50 -2.40
N THR A 347 27.55 -38.26 -3.33
CA THR A 347 27.74 -37.31 -4.44
C THR A 347 27.25 -35.89 -4.13
N MET A 348 26.60 -35.67 -2.97
CA MET A 348 26.13 -34.36 -2.58
C MET A 348 27.30 -33.44 -2.27
N LYS A 349 27.15 -32.16 -2.63
CA LYS A 349 28.07 -31.09 -2.24
C LYS A 349 27.25 -30.00 -1.58
N VAL A 350 27.47 -29.81 -0.28
CA VAL A 350 26.77 -28.78 0.47
C VAL A 350 27.11 -27.39 -0.04
N PHE A 351 26.08 -26.57 -0.21
CA PHE A 351 26.18 -25.13 -0.37
C PHE A 351 25.25 -24.46 0.64
N ASN A 352 25.83 -23.65 1.52
CA ASN A 352 25.11 -22.95 2.57
C ASN A 352 25.21 -21.44 2.33
N HIS A 353 24.11 -20.80 1.96
CA HIS A 353 24.06 -19.34 1.78
C HIS A 353 24.41 -18.58 3.06
N GLY A 354 24.05 -19.11 4.23
CA GLY A 354 24.35 -18.51 5.53
C GLY A 354 25.84 -18.43 5.87
N SER A 355 26.70 -19.25 5.23
CA SER A 355 28.15 -19.16 5.41
C SER A 355 28.82 -18.13 4.49
N ARG A 356 28.06 -17.49 3.58
CA ARG A 356 28.52 -16.47 2.63
C ARG A 356 29.82 -16.87 1.91
N PRO A 357 29.82 -17.96 1.11
CA PRO A 357 31.05 -18.46 0.49
C PRO A 357 31.71 -17.42 -0.42
N GLN A 358 32.95 -17.03 -0.10
CA GLN A 358 33.63 -15.92 -0.80
C GLN A 358 33.74 -16.14 -2.31
N ALA A 359 34.05 -17.36 -2.75
CA ALA A 359 34.16 -17.67 -4.19
C ALA A 359 32.83 -17.45 -4.96
N ALA A 360 31.68 -17.70 -4.32
CA ALA A 360 30.37 -17.45 -4.93
C ALA A 360 30.07 -15.96 -5.02
N ILE A 361 30.42 -15.21 -3.96
CA ILE A 361 30.29 -13.75 -3.93
C ILE A 361 31.21 -13.12 -4.98
N ASP A 362 32.46 -13.56 -5.07
CA ASP A 362 33.44 -13.06 -6.04
C ASP A 362 32.95 -13.31 -7.46
N GLN A 363 32.44 -14.50 -7.77
CA GLN A 363 31.85 -14.77 -9.08
C GLN A 363 30.67 -13.83 -9.35
N TYR A 364 29.76 -13.66 -8.40
CA TYR A 364 28.60 -12.78 -8.56
C TYR A 364 28.99 -11.32 -8.82
N VAL A 365 29.95 -10.78 -8.06
CA VAL A 365 30.42 -9.41 -8.22
C VAL A 365 31.18 -9.23 -9.54
N THR A 366 32.10 -10.13 -9.85
CA THR A 366 33.05 -9.96 -10.97
C THR A 366 32.51 -10.40 -12.32
N GLN A 367 31.48 -11.25 -12.33
CA GLN A 367 30.91 -11.83 -13.54
C GLN A 367 29.43 -11.49 -13.68
N ASN A 368 29.07 -10.22 -13.50
CA ASN A 368 27.74 -9.68 -13.81
C ASN A 368 26.58 -10.45 -13.17
N HIS A 369 26.67 -10.73 -11.87
CA HIS A 369 25.65 -11.44 -11.08
C HIS A 369 25.39 -12.88 -11.57
N THR A 370 26.45 -13.60 -11.96
CA THR A 370 26.37 -15.05 -12.24
C THR A 370 26.69 -15.89 -11.01
N GLY A 371 26.54 -17.21 -11.12
CA GLY A 371 26.89 -18.14 -10.05
C GLY A 371 25.77 -18.43 -9.06
N PRO A 372 26.08 -19.23 -8.02
CA PRO A 372 25.11 -19.69 -7.03
C PRO A 372 24.62 -18.58 -6.08
N TRP A 373 25.31 -17.43 -6.03
CA TRP A 373 24.87 -16.27 -5.25
C TRP A 373 23.73 -15.49 -5.93
N ALA A 374 23.48 -15.75 -7.21
CA ALA A 374 22.37 -15.15 -7.97
C ALA A 374 21.00 -15.79 -7.67
N SER A 375 20.94 -16.81 -6.80
CA SER A 375 19.72 -17.49 -6.39
C SER A 375 19.66 -17.69 -4.88
N PRO A 376 18.46 -17.75 -4.27
CA PRO A 376 18.28 -18.20 -2.88
C PRO A 376 18.44 -19.73 -2.75
N ASP A 377 18.24 -20.24 -1.54
CA ASP A 377 18.51 -21.65 -1.16
C ASP A 377 17.73 -22.73 -1.96
N PRO A 378 16.41 -22.59 -2.26
CA PRO A 378 15.66 -23.67 -2.92
C PRO A 378 16.18 -23.99 -4.32
N VAL A 379 16.34 -25.28 -4.64
CA VAL A 379 16.77 -25.72 -5.99
C VAL A 379 15.74 -26.58 -6.72
N LEU A 380 14.76 -27.15 -6.01
CA LEU A 380 13.68 -27.94 -6.57
C LEU A 380 12.36 -27.60 -5.88
N VAL A 381 11.27 -27.52 -6.63
CA VAL A 381 9.91 -27.51 -6.10
C VAL A 381 9.10 -28.62 -6.77
N GLY A 382 8.27 -29.32 -6.01
CA GLY A 382 7.35 -30.32 -6.52
C GLY A 382 6.03 -30.36 -5.77
N TYR A 383 5.04 -31.04 -6.35
CA TYR A 383 3.67 -31.08 -5.82
C TYR A 383 3.06 -32.47 -5.95
N GLU A 384 2.27 -32.84 -4.95
CA GLU A 384 1.38 -34.00 -5.02
C GLU A 384 0.06 -33.73 -4.31
N TYR A 385 -1.01 -33.66 -5.08
CA TYR A 385 -2.37 -33.60 -4.55
C TYR A 385 -2.88 -35.03 -4.36
N SER A 386 -3.22 -35.37 -3.12
CA SER A 386 -3.71 -36.70 -2.74
C SER A 386 -5.20 -36.86 -3.02
N SER A 387 -5.64 -38.11 -3.16
CA SER A 387 -7.07 -38.44 -3.33
C SER A 387 -7.94 -38.04 -2.13
N GLY A 388 -7.35 -37.90 -0.94
CA GLY A 388 -8.01 -37.40 0.27
C GLY A 388 -8.11 -35.87 0.35
N GLY A 389 -7.71 -35.15 -0.71
CA GLY A 389 -7.78 -33.69 -0.80
C GLY A 389 -6.58 -32.95 -0.20
N ASN A 390 -5.63 -33.62 0.44
CA ASN A 390 -4.41 -32.97 0.96
C ASN A 390 -3.49 -32.56 -0.19
N GLN A 391 -2.98 -31.33 -0.14
CA GLN A 391 -2.09 -30.73 -1.13
C GLN A 391 -0.69 -30.59 -0.57
N PHE A 392 0.22 -31.44 -1.06
CA PHE A 392 1.61 -31.42 -0.62
C PHE A 392 2.49 -30.64 -1.57
N GLN A 393 3.47 -29.93 -1.01
CA GLN A 393 4.60 -29.35 -1.74
C GLN A 393 5.91 -29.93 -1.21
N ILE A 394 6.87 -30.14 -2.09
CA ILE A 394 8.23 -30.58 -1.80
C ILE A 394 9.17 -29.44 -2.20
N THR A 395 10.05 -28.99 -1.31
CA THR A 395 11.11 -28.02 -1.65
C THR A 395 12.46 -28.59 -1.26
N GLY A 396 13.40 -28.62 -2.22
CA GLY A 396 14.76 -29.14 -2.04
C GLY A 396 15.79 -28.05 -1.77
N PHE A 397 16.77 -28.36 -0.92
CA PHE A 397 17.81 -27.43 -0.46
C PHE A 397 19.21 -28.07 -0.52
N CYS A 398 20.23 -27.26 -0.79
CA CYS A 398 21.62 -27.71 -0.93
C CYS A 398 22.40 -27.84 0.38
N HIS A 399 21.70 -27.86 1.51
CA HIS A 399 22.26 -28.10 2.83
C HIS A 399 21.26 -28.88 3.68
N GLY A 400 21.75 -29.61 4.69
CA GLY A 400 20.90 -30.29 5.65
C GLY A 400 20.17 -29.32 6.59
N PHE A 401 19.15 -29.85 7.28
CA PHE A 401 18.49 -29.20 8.42
C PHE A 401 19.01 -29.74 9.77
N ASN A 402 20.06 -30.56 9.73
CA ASN A 402 20.87 -30.94 10.89
C ASN A 402 21.79 -29.77 11.25
N PHE A 403 21.18 -28.72 11.80
CA PHE A 403 21.87 -27.47 12.07
C PHE A 403 23.06 -27.69 13.02
N GLY A 404 24.25 -27.26 12.60
CA GLY A 404 25.51 -27.52 13.30
C GLY A 404 26.28 -28.75 12.80
N SER A 405 25.70 -29.54 11.89
CA SER A 405 26.42 -30.61 11.20
C SER A 405 27.51 -30.06 10.28
N ASN A 406 28.65 -30.74 10.26
CA ASN A 406 29.75 -30.49 9.32
C ASN A 406 29.80 -31.57 8.21
N ASP A 407 28.79 -32.45 8.12
CA ASP A 407 28.72 -33.46 7.06
C ASP A 407 28.39 -32.78 5.72
N LEU A 408 29.40 -32.65 4.87
CA LEU A 408 29.31 -32.01 3.55
C LEU A 408 28.53 -32.82 2.52
N THR A 409 27.98 -33.97 2.90
CA THR A 409 27.16 -34.85 2.06
C THR A 409 25.66 -34.71 2.36
N GLU A 410 25.26 -33.85 3.31
CA GLU A 410 23.86 -33.65 3.67
C GLU A 410 23.11 -32.70 2.71
N PHE A 411 21.82 -32.96 2.52
CA PHE A 411 20.88 -32.07 1.83
C PHE A 411 19.50 -32.09 2.47
N GLY A 412 18.73 -31.03 2.24
CA GLY A 412 17.49 -30.75 2.94
C GLY A 412 16.29 -30.90 2.03
N VAL A 413 15.19 -31.42 2.60
CA VAL A 413 13.89 -31.46 1.94
C VAL A 413 12.83 -30.97 2.91
N ALA A 414 12.16 -29.88 2.55
CA ALA A 414 10.97 -29.41 3.24
C ALA A 414 9.74 -30.00 2.55
N VAL A 415 8.92 -30.72 3.32
CA VAL A 415 7.58 -31.14 2.92
C VAL A 415 6.60 -30.15 3.52
N TYR A 416 5.66 -29.67 2.71
CA TYR A 416 4.59 -28.77 3.14
C TYR A 416 3.23 -29.42 2.93
N LEU A 417 2.30 -29.21 3.88
CA LEU A 417 0.87 -29.37 3.68
C LEU A 417 0.26 -27.97 3.53
N ASN A 418 -0.11 -27.63 2.30
CA ASN A 418 -0.51 -26.27 1.94
C ASN A 418 -1.96 -25.93 2.33
N ASN A 419 -2.84 -26.92 2.38
CA ASN A 419 -4.25 -26.77 2.77
C ASN A 419 -4.59 -27.53 4.07
N PRO A 420 -3.93 -27.21 5.19
CA PRO A 420 -4.18 -27.92 6.44
C PRO A 420 -5.60 -27.68 6.94
N ARG A 421 -6.13 -28.60 7.76
CA ARG A 421 -7.37 -28.41 8.53
C ARG A 421 -7.16 -27.57 9.78
N SER A 422 -5.93 -27.52 10.30
CA SER A 422 -5.52 -26.70 11.44
C SER A 422 -5.96 -25.24 11.25
N ARG A 423 -6.70 -24.73 12.24
CA ARG A 423 -7.14 -23.34 12.33
C ARG A 423 -6.94 -22.83 13.75
N THR A 424 -6.62 -21.54 13.86
CA THR A 424 -6.56 -20.78 15.10
C THR A 424 -7.18 -19.41 14.88
N LYS A 425 -6.97 -18.48 15.81
CA LYS A 425 -7.28 -17.06 15.69
C LYS A 425 -6.16 -16.20 16.25
N CYS A 426 -6.10 -14.95 15.81
CA CYS A 426 -5.28 -13.93 16.45
C CYS A 426 -6.18 -13.04 17.32
N GLU A 427 -5.78 -12.80 18.58
CA GLU A 427 -6.60 -12.10 19.55
C GLU A 427 -5.77 -11.30 20.56
N PHE A 428 -6.40 -10.26 21.13
CA PHE A 428 -5.90 -9.56 22.31
C PHE A 428 -6.20 -10.35 23.58
N LYS A 429 -5.29 -10.20 24.55
CA LYS A 429 -5.44 -10.67 25.92
C LYS A 429 -5.73 -9.49 26.86
N GLU A 430 -6.08 -9.79 28.11
CA GLU A 430 -6.47 -8.78 29.12
C GLU A 430 -5.39 -7.74 29.41
N ASP A 431 -4.12 -8.12 29.29
CA ASP A 431 -2.95 -7.23 29.44
C ASP A 431 -2.71 -6.32 28.21
N GLY A 432 -3.56 -6.42 27.17
CA GLY A 432 -3.46 -5.64 25.93
C GLY A 432 -2.44 -6.18 24.91
N THR A 433 -1.78 -7.29 25.19
CA THR A 433 -0.88 -7.94 24.23
C THR A 433 -1.66 -8.71 23.16
N TYR A 434 -1.08 -8.88 21.97
CA TYR A 434 -1.73 -9.54 20.82
C TYR A 434 -1.03 -10.85 20.47
N HIS A 435 -1.80 -11.95 20.38
CA HIS A 435 -1.27 -13.30 20.33
C HIS A 435 -2.02 -14.18 19.36
N PHE A 436 -1.38 -15.28 18.95
CA PHE A 436 -2.11 -16.45 18.49
C PHE A 436 -2.84 -17.11 19.66
N ASN A 437 -4.06 -17.62 19.44
CA ASN A 437 -4.73 -18.46 20.43
C ASN A 437 -4.17 -19.88 20.35
N LEU A 438 -3.22 -20.20 21.21
CA LEU A 438 -2.50 -21.48 21.19
C LEU A 438 -3.21 -22.62 21.91
N ASP A 439 -4.36 -22.36 22.53
CA ASP A 439 -5.23 -23.41 23.05
C ASP A 439 -5.92 -24.20 21.92
N SER A 440 -5.67 -23.81 20.67
CA SER A 440 -6.20 -24.42 19.46
C SER A 440 -5.14 -25.22 18.69
N ASN A 441 -5.59 -25.99 17.69
CA ASN A 441 -4.77 -26.98 17.01
C ASN A 441 -3.88 -26.42 15.89
N LEU A 442 -3.20 -25.29 16.07
CA LEU A 442 -2.24 -24.78 15.08
C LEU A 442 -1.05 -25.75 15.02
N TYR A 443 -0.97 -26.55 13.96
CA TYR A 443 0.00 -27.66 13.71
C TYR A 443 -0.27 -29.01 14.38
N THR A 444 -1.28 -29.13 15.24
CA THR A 444 -1.53 -30.35 16.02
C THR A 444 -2.84 -31.07 15.66
N ASN A 445 -3.53 -30.66 14.60
CA ASN A 445 -4.71 -31.39 14.10
C ASN A 445 -4.31 -32.83 13.71
N ALA A 446 -5.02 -33.83 14.24
CA ALA A 446 -4.64 -35.23 14.10
C ALA A 446 -4.62 -35.70 12.63
N ASP A 447 -5.55 -35.24 11.80
CA ASP A 447 -5.62 -35.63 10.38
C ASP A 447 -4.46 -35.01 9.59
N ASP A 448 -4.13 -33.75 9.87
CA ASP A 448 -3.01 -33.07 9.24
C ASP A 448 -1.68 -33.72 9.65
N VAL A 449 -1.55 -34.08 10.94
CA VAL A 449 -0.39 -34.78 11.47
C VAL A 449 -0.21 -36.13 10.77
N ALA A 450 -1.28 -36.92 10.67
CA ALA A 450 -1.26 -38.21 10.00
C ALA A 450 -0.93 -38.08 8.51
N ALA A 451 -1.51 -37.10 7.82
CA ALA A 451 -1.25 -36.81 6.43
C ALA A 451 0.23 -36.46 6.18
N MET A 452 0.80 -35.60 7.03
CA MET A 452 2.21 -35.22 6.96
C MET A 452 3.16 -36.38 7.25
N ASP A 453 2.84 -37.22 8.25
CA ASP A 453 3.67 -38.39 8.58
C ASP A 453 3.65 -39.44 7.48
N GLN A 454 2.47 -39.70 6.90
CA GLN A 454 2.32 -40.62 5.77
C GLN A 454 3.12 -40.12 4.56
N PHE A 455 2.97 -38.85 4.17
CA PHE A 455 3.64 -38.31 3.00
C PHE A 455 5.16 -38.22 3.20
N SER A 456 5.61 -37.76 4.38
CA SER A 456 7.05 -37.67 4.68
C SER A 456 7.72 -39.03 4.70
N SER A 457 7.05 -40.07 5.21
CA SER A 457 7.56 -41.44 5.22
C SER A 457 7.63 -42.04 3.81
N LYS A 458 6.62 -41.75 2.97
CA LYS A 458 6.65 -42.10 1.55
C LYS A 458 7.83 -41.43 0.82
N LEU A 459 8.06 -40.14 1.06
CA LEU A 459 9.18 -39.42 0.45
C LEU A 459 10.54 -39.95 0.93
N GLN A 460 10.66 -40.28 2.22
CA GLN A 460 11.87 -40.94 2.75
C GLN A 460 12.16 -42.24 2.01
N MET A 461 11.15 -43.09 1.84
CA MET A 461 11.31 -44.35 1.10
C MET A 461 11.80 -44.11 -0.33
N TYR A 462 11.25 -43.11 -1.04
CA TYR A 462 11.71 -42.76 -2.39
C TYR A 462 13.19 -42.34 -2.42
N MET A 463 13.63 -41.53 -1.45
CA MET A 463 15.02 -41.09 -1.38
C MET A 463 15.98 -42.24 -1.02
N GLU A 464 15.58 -43.12 -0.10
CA GLU A 464 16.38 -44.29 0.31
C GLU A 464 16.52 -45.31 -0.83
N GLN A 465 15.44 -45.59 -1.55
CA GLN A 465 15.47 -46.46 -2.74
C GLN A 465 16.28 -45.87 -3.91
N ALA A 466 16.46 -44.55 -3.93
CA ALA A 466 17.34 -43.86 -4.88
C ALA A 466 18.79 -43.72 -4.37
N GLY A 467 19.13 -44.33 -3.22
CA GLY A 467 20.50 -44.42 -2.72
C GLY A 467 20.88 -43.36 -1.67
N SER A 468 19.98 -42.45 -1.29
CA SER A 468 20.23 -41.51 -0.18
C SER A 468 20.07 -42.19 1.18
N THR A 469 20.73 -41.67 2.20
CA THR A 469 20.57 -42.14 3.59
C THR A 469 19.76 -41.12 4.37
N PHE A 470 18.70 -41.54 5.06
CA PHE A 470 17.99 -40.69 6.00
C PHE A 470 18.88 -40.33 7.20
N VAL A 471 18.91 -39.05 7.57
CA VAL A 471 19.66 -38.56 8.74
C VAL A 471 18.69 -38.23 9.87
N GLN A 472 17.76 -37.31 9.60
CA GLN A 472 16.79 -36.89 10.61
C GLN A 472 15.54 -36.25 9.99
N ARG A 473 14.47 -36.21 10.79
CA ARG A 473 13.25 -35.46 10.51
C ARG A 473 12.94 -34.59 11.72
N ARG A 474 12.78 -33.29 11.50
CA ARG A 474 12.38 -32.34 12.55
C ARG A 474 10.87 -32.40 12.78
N GLY A 475 10.45 -31.83 13.91
CA GLY A 475 9.03 -31.66 14.24
C GLY A 475 8.27 -30.83 13.19
N LYS A 476 6.95 -30.92 13.25
CA LYS A 476 6.03 -30.14 12.40
C LYS A 476 6.03 -28.69 12.89
N ASP A 477 6.35 -27.76 12.00
CA ASP A 477 6.41 -26.32 12.28
C ASP A 477 5.60 -25.53 11.24
N GLY A 478 5.43 -24.22 11.46
CA GLY A 478 4.83 -23.31 10.48
C GLY A 478 5.79 -22.91 9.36
N ALA A 479 5.26 -22.66 8.16
CA ALA A 479 6.02 -22.20 7.00
C ALA A 479 5.98 -20.67 6.80
N ASN A 480 5.28 -19.92 7.64
CA ASN A 480 5.05 -18.48 7.53
C ASN A 480 4.18 -18.08 6.32
N HIS A 481 3.29 -18.97 5.88
CA HIS A 481 2.30 -18.77 4.82
C HIS A 481 0.91 -18.51 5.43
N TYR A 482 0.80 -17.47 6.24
CA TYR A 482 -0.42 -17.17 6.97
C TYR A 482 -1.57 -16.67 6.07
N GLY A 483 -2.79 -17.11 6.35
CA GLY A 483 -4.02 -16.65 5.72
C GLY A 483 -5.25 -16.87 6.61
N GLY A 484 -6.44 -16.58 6.09
CA GLY A 484 -7.73 -16.99 6.67
C GLY A 484 -8.38 -16.01 7.65
N THR A 485 -7.66 -15.00 8.12
CA THR A 485 -8.12 -14.09 9.17
C THR A 485 -9.18 -13.07 8.76
N CYS A 486 -9.48 -12.95 7.46
CA CYS A 486 -10.61 -12.18 6.97
C CYS A 486 -11.14 -12.74 5.64
N ILE A 487 -11.69 -13.95 5.64
CA ILE A 487 -12.18 -14.62 4.44
C ILE A 487 -13.27 -13.82 3.70
N PRO A 488 -13.17 -13.65 2.36
CA PRO A 488 -14.21 -13.06 1.54
C PRO A 488 -15.16 -14.14 0.99
N SER A 489 -16.42 -13.76 0.74
CA SER A 489 -17.37 -14.64 0.04
C SER A 489 -18.52 -13.88 -0.62
N ASN A 490 -18.89 -14.32 -1.83
CA ASN A 490 -20.12 -13.86 -2.51
C ASN A 490 -21.38 -14.48 -1.91
N ASP A 491 -21.25 -15.63 -1.26
CA ASP A 491 -22.37 -16.30 -0.59
C ASP A 491 -22.70 -15.58 0.71
N VAL A 492 -23.87 -14.95 0.75
CA VAL A 492 -24.35 -14.24 1.94
C VAL A 492 -24.69 -15.17 3.11
N SER A 493 -24.85 -16.47 2.84
CA SER A 493 -25.08 -17.49 3.87
C SER A 493 -23.80 -18.07 4.46
N ASP A 494 -22.62 -17.72 3.90
CA ASP A 494 -21.33 -18.16 4.42
C ASP A 494 -21.05 -17.51 5.78
N ALA A 495 -21.22 -18.31 6.84
CA ALA A 495 -21.01 -17.88 8.22
C ALA A 495 -19.55 -17.54 8.55
N THR A 496 -18.58 -17.92 7.72
CA THR A 496 -17.13 -17.65 7.93
C THR A 496 -16.69 -16.30 7.35
N ARG A 497 -17.59 -15.61 6.66
CA ARG A 497 -17.29 -14.40 5.91
C ARG A 497 -16.94 -13.22 6.83
N CYS A 498 -15.75 -12.65 6.62
CA CYS A 498 -15.31 -11.40 7.22
C CYS A 498 -15.47 -10.20 6.27
N ALA A 499 -15.31 -10.43 4.96
CA ALA A 499 -15.47 -9.43 3.91
C ALA A 499 -16.44 -9.91 2.82
N ASP A 500 -17.12 -9.01 2.11
CA ASP A 500 -17.88 -9.41 0.92
C ASP A 500 -16.96 -9.78 -0.25
N GLY A 501 -17.53 -10.26 -1.36
CA GLY A 501 -16.73 -10.63 -2.55
C GLY A 501 -15.99 -9.47 -3.20
N THR A 502 -16.29 -8.22 -2.85
CA THR A 502 -15.52 -7.03 -3.26
C THR A 502 -14.36 -6.72 -2.32
N PHE A 503 -14.13 -7.58 -1.32
CA PHE A 503 -13.15 -7.43 -0.25
C PHE A 503 -13.44 -6.30 0.74
N LYS A 504 -14.67 -5.77 0.73
CA LYS A 504 -15.10 -4.78 1.72
C LYS A 504 -15.45 -5.49 3.02
N VAL A 505 -14.91 -5.02 4.13
CA VAL A 505 -15.17 -5.61 5.45
C VAL A 505 -16.66 -5.48 5.77
N LEU A 506 -17.29 -6.59 6.18
CA LEU A 506 -18.73 -6.60 6.47
C LEU A 506 -19.05 -5.62 7.60
N GLY A 507 -20.18 -4.92 7.44
CA GLY A 507 -20.61 -3.86 8.36
C GLY A 507 -19.88 -2.52 8.16
N THR A 508 -18.97 -2.42 7.19
CA THR A 508 -18.31 -1.17 6.81
C THR A 508 -18.78 -0.66 5.44
N SER A 509 -18.61 0.64 5.21
CA SER A 509 -19.00 1.29 3.96
C SER A 509 -17.84 1.54 3.00
N ASN A 510 -16.62 1.70 3.52
CA ASN A 510 -15.44 2.10 2.74
C ASN A 510 -14.11 1.53 3.29
N ILE A 511 -14.14 0.39 3.97
CA ILE A 511 -12.94 -0.29 4.47
C ILE A 511 -12.80 -1.62 3.74
N PHE A 512 -11.69 -1.80 3.05
CA PHE A 512 -11.37 -2.96 2.23
C PHE A 512 -10.14 -3.67 2.77
N VAL A 513 -9.98 -4.93 2.39
CA VAL A 513 -8.77 -5.72 2.68
C VAL A 513 -8.06 -6.04 1.38
N GLY A 514 -6.73 -6.00 1.39
CA GLY A 514 -5.88 -6.18 0.20
C GLY A 514 -4.66 -7.05 0.44
N ASP A 515 -4.75 -8.06 1.30
CA ASP A 515 -3.65 -8.97 1.61
C ASP A 515 -4.10 -10.43 1.85
N ALA A 516 -3.14 -11.28 2.23
CA ALA A 516 -3.31 -12.71 2.44
C ALA A 516 -4.33 -13.10 3.53
N SER A 517 -4.80 -12.18 4.38
CA SER A 517 -5.92 -12.46 5.31
C SER A 517 -7.18 -12.94 4.58
N LEU A 518 -7.35 -12.55 3.32
CA LEU A 518 -8.46 -12.98 2.49
C LEU A 518 -8.34 -14.43 2.00
N MET A 519 -7.15 -15.04 2.02
CA MET A 519 -6.98 -16.42 1.56
C MET A 519 -7.74 -17.36 2.48
N ARG A 520 -8.67 -18.16 1.96
CA ARG A 520 -9.36 -19.19 2.78
C ARG A 520 -8.47 -20.39 3.05
N GLU A 521 -7.73 -20.81 2.04
CA GLU A 521 -6.87 -21.99 2.03
C GLU A 521 -5.49 -21.64 1.45
N GLY A 522 -4.46 -22.42 1.74
CA GLY A 522 -3.20 -22.36 1.01
C GLY A 522 -3.18 -23.34 -0.16
N THR A 523 -2.23 -23.18 -1.09
CA THR A 523 -2.06 -24.09 -2.25
C THR A 523 -0.63 -24.16 -2.76
N VAL A 524 0.06 -23.02 -2.77
CA VAL A 524 1.48 -22.81 -3.12
C VAL A 524 2.03 -21.71 -2.21
N ASN A 525 3.32 -21.37 -2.27
CA ASN A 525 3.82 -20.19 -1.56
C ASN A 525 2.99 -18.94 -1.99
N PRO A 526 2.38 -18.20 -1.04
CA PRO A 526 1.23 -17.33 -1.32
C PRO A 526 1.60 -15.98 -1.95
N TYR A 527 2.87 -15.74 -2.25
CA TYR A 527 3.38 -14.43 -2.67
C TYR A 527 2.66 -13.91 -3.93
N GLY A 528 2.64 -14.71 -5.00
CA GLY A 528 1.96 -14.33 -6.24
C GLY A 528 0.46 -14.10 -6.06
N PHE A 529 -0.21 -14.98 -5.31
CA PHE A 529 -1.64 -14.85 -5.03
C PHE A 529 -1.96 -13.60 -4.19
N THR A 530 -1.08 -13.23 -3.26
CA THR A 530 -1.24 -11.99 -2.47
C THR A 530 -1.12 -10.74 -3.34
N MET A 531 -0.28 -10.76 -4.37
CA MET A 531 -0.20 -9.67 -5.35
C MET A 531 -1.49 -9.57 -6.18
N GLN A 532 -2.03 -10.71 -6.60
CA GLN A 532 -3.34 -10.80 -7.27
C GLN A 532 -4.46 -10.20 -6.41
N ILE A 533 -4.47 -10.51 -5.12
CA ILE A 533 -5.42 -9.95 -4.15
C ILE A 533 -5.31 -8.42 -4.13
N GLY A 534 -4.10 -7.87 -4.04
CA GLY A 534 -3.86 -6.42 -4.07
C GLY A 534 -4.38 -5.76 -5.35
N ARG A 535 -4.13 -6.40 -6.51
CA ARG A 535 -4.65 -5.92 -7.79
C ARG A 535 -6.17 -5.85 -7.80
N GLN A 536 -6.83 -6.92 -7.36
CA GLN A 536 -8.29 -6.98 -7.30
C GLN A 536 -8.87 -5.99 -6.28
N ALA A 537 -8.22 -5.79 -5.12
CA ALA A 537 -8.60 -4.77 -4.15
C ALA A 537 -8.53 -3.37 -4.76
N GLY A 538 -7.47 -3.06 -5.52
CA GLY A 538 -7.34 -1.80 -6.26
C GLY A 538 -8.48 -1.58 -7.27
N LEU A 539 -8.85 -2.63 -8.03
CA LEU A 539 -10.00 -2.59 -8.96
C LEU A 539 -11.31 -2.29 -8.24
N ASN A 540 -11.55 -2.98 -7.12
CA ASN A 540 -12.78 -2.83 -6.34
C ASN A 540 -12.89 -1.43 -5.71
N VAL A 541 -11.79 -0.92 -5.17
CA VAL A 541 -11.73 0.43 -4.61
C VAL A 541 -11.89 1.50 -5.69
N HIS A 542 -11.25 1.36 -6.85
CA HIS A 542 -11.45 2.31 -7.96
C HIS A 542 -12.92 2.39 -8.39
N LYS A 543 -13.60 1.24 -8.48
CA LYS A 543 -15.04 1.16 -8.75
C LYS A 543 -15.86 1.83 -7.64
N PHE A 544 -15.52 1.58 -6.38
CA PHE A 544 -16.17 2.22 -5.22
C PHE A 544 -16.03 3.75 -5.28
N LEU A 545 -14.83 4.28 -5.49
CA LEU A 545 -14.57 5.71 -5.60
C LEU A 545 -15.38 6.34 -6.74
N SER A 546 -15.46 5.66 -7.88
CA SER A 546 -16.21 6.11 -9.05
C SER A 546 -17.73 6.13 -8.82
N SER A 547 -18.25 5.21 -8.00
CA SER A 547 -19.67 5.15 -7.63
C SER A 547 -20.06 6.13 -6.51
N SER A 548 -19.07 6.60 -5.74
CA SER A 548 -19.26 7.50 -4.60
C SER A 548 -19.25 8.98 -4.98
N VAL A 549 -18.95 9.29 -6.25
CA VAL A 549 -19.16 10.62 -6.84
C VAL A 549 -20.61 10.67 -7.32
N PRO A 550 -21.44 11.64 -6.88
CA PRO A 550 -22.75 11.84 -7.47
C PRO A 550 -22.61 11.90 -8.98
N PRO A 551 -23.43 11.17 -9.77
CA PRO A 551 -23.31 11.23 -11.21
C PRO A 551 -23.37 12.69 -11.64
N PRO A 552 -22.48 13.12 -12.56
CA PRO A 552 -22.52 14.48 -13.08
C PRO A 552 -23.95 14.76 -13.54
N THR A 553 -24.49 15.89 -13.09
CA THR A 553 -25.84 16.29 -13.46
C THR A 553 -25.76 16.99 -14.81
N CYS A 554 -26.63 16.61 -15.73
CA CYS A 554 -26.90 17.37 -16.94
C CYS A 554 -28.31 17.93 -16.86
N SER A 555 -28.60 18.97 -17.65
CA SER A 555 -29.95 19.44 -17.85
C SER A 555 -30.86 18.29 -18.32
N ALA A 556 -32.18 18.50 -18.26
CA ALA A 556 -33.13 17.62 -18.93
C ALA A 556 -32.74 17.45 -20.41
N ILE A 557 -32.93 16.24 -20.94
CA ILE A 557 -32.62 15.93 -22.33
C ILE A 557 -33.59 16.69 -23.23
N GLU A 558 -33.02 17.49 -24.12
CA GLU A 558 -33.73 18.17 -25.20
C GLU A 558 -33.89 17.20 -26.37
N GLU A 559 -35.12 16.77 -26.62
CA GLU A 559 -35.45 15.91 -27.76
C GLU A 559 -35.38 16.69 -29.08
N ASN A 560 -35.09 15.97 -30.16
CA ASN A 560 -34.96 16.48 -31.53
C ASN A 560 -34.11 17.76 -31.65
N THR A 561 -33.00 17.82 -30.89
CA THR A 561 -32.18 19.03 -30.73
C THR A 561 -30.73 18.73 -31.08
N ASP A 562 -30.15 19.59 -31.92
CA ASP A 562 -28.72 19.62 -32.25
C ASP A 562 -28.11 20.98 -31.96
N TYR A 563 -26.85 20.98 -31.56
CA TYR A 563 -26.03 22.17 -31.41
C TYR A 563 -24.87 22.05 -32.41
N PHE A 564 -24.87 22.85 -33.47
CA PHE A 564 -23.92 22.64 -34.58
C PHE A 564 -22.48 23.04 -34.20
N GLY A 565 -21.50 22.22 -34.61
CA GLY A 565 -20.07 22.50 -34.43
C GLY A 565 -19.53 22.25 -33.02
N ASN A 566 -18.31 22.75 -32.76
CA ASN A 566 -17.62 22.76 -31.46
C ASN A 566 -17.39 21.37 -30.82
N ASN A 567 -17.31 20.31 -31.61
CA ASN A 567 -17.02 18.98 -31.10
C ASN A 567 -15.59 18.91 -30.55
N VAL A 568 -15.45 18.44 -29.31
CA VAL A 568 -14.16 18.20 -28.65
C VAL A 568 -13.82 16.71 -28.55
N GLY A 569 -14.81 15.84 -28.78
CA GLY A 569 -14.62 14.41 -28.79
C GLY A 569 -15.92 13.68 -29.06
N SER A 570 -15.85 12.35 -29.11
CA SER A 570 -17.03 11.51 -29.25
C SER A 570 -16.87 10.16 -28.57
N SER A 571 -17.97 9.55 -28.16
CA SER A 571 -18.03 8.22 -27.57
C SER A 571 -19.27 7.45 -28.07
N LYS A 572 -19.25 6.13 -27.96
CA LYS A 572 -20.41 5.27 -28.28
C LYS A 572 -21.20 4.94 -27.02
N ARG A 573 -22.51 5.19 -27.03
CA ARG A 573 -23.44 4.92 -25.93
C ARG A 573 -24.80 4.50 -26.44
N SER A 574 -25.42 3.54 -25.75
CA SER A 574 -26.74 3.00 -26.06
C SER A 574 -27.86 4.02 -25.87
N THR A 575 -27.70 4.94 -24.91
CA THR A 575 -28.70 5.96 -24.59
C THR A 575 -28.06 7.35 -24.46
N ALA A 576 -28.86 8.38 -24.71
CA ALA A 576 -28.42 9.77 -24.57
C ALA A 576 -28.03 10.13 -23.12
N ALA A 577 -28.71 9.55 -22.12
CA ALA A 577 -28.43 9.82 -20.70
C ALA A 577 -26.99 9.44 -20.29
N GLU A 578 -26.43 8.38 -20.89
CA GLU A 578 -25.06 7.95 -20.62
C GLU A 578 -24.01 8.97 -21.08
N CYS A 579 -24.32 9.82 -22.07
CA CYS A 579 -23.40 10.83 -22.59
C CYS A 579 -23.04 11.92 -21.59
N CYS A 580 -23.84 12.10 -20.53
CA CYS A 580 -23.56 13.12 -19.51
C CYS A 580 -22.23 12.84 -18.79
N ARG A 581 -21.94 11.55 -18.52
CA ARG A 581 -20.68 11.13 -17.90
C ARG A 581 -19.50 11.33 -18.85
N ASP A 582 -19.69 11.03 -20.12
CA ASP A 582 -18.64 11.19 -21.14
C ASP A 582 -18.28 12.66 -21.33
N CYS A 583 -19.28 13.55 -21.30
CA CYS A 583 -19.04 14.99 -21.31
C CYS A 583 -18.34 15.45 -20.04
N ALA A 584 -18.78 15.01 -18.85
CA ALA A 584 -18.14 15.37 -17.59
C ALA A 584 -16.68 14.91 -17.48
N ALA A 585 -16.35 13.78 -18.09
CA ALA A 585 -14.99 13.25 -18.11
C ALA A 585 -14.05 13.98 -19.10
N HIS A 586 -14.60 14.78 -20.01
CA HIS A 586 -13.82 15.49 -21.02
C HIS A 586 -13.55 16.94 -20.56
N PRO A 587 -12.30 17.36 -20.31
CA PRO A 587 -11.97 18.63 -19.63
C PRO A 587 -12.60 19.88 -20.25
N SER A 588 -12.77 19.86 -21.57
CA SER A 588 -13.32 20.98 -22.33
C SER A 588 -14.81 20.85 -22.65
N CYS A 589 -15.51 19.77 -22.27
CA CYS A 589 -16.90 19.56 -22.66
C CYS A 589 -17.88 20.28 -21.73
N LYS A 590 -18.88 20.94 -22.32
CA LYS A 590 -19.95 21.65 -21.61
C LYS A 590 -21.35 21.14 -21.97
N LEU A 591 -21.48 20.41 -23.08
CA LEU A 591 -22.73 19.77 -23.49
C LEU A 591 -22.44 18.60 -24.44
N TYR A 592 -23.42 17.75 -24.68
CA TYR A 592 -23.35 16.71 -25.71
C TYR A 592 -24.56 16.75 -26.63
N VAL A 593 -24.41 16.15 -27.82
CA VAL A 593 -25.53 15.73 -28.66
C VAL A 593 -25.39 14.23 -28.95
N TRP A 594 -26.39 13.45 -28.59
CA TRP A 594 -26.48 12.04 -28.91
C TRP A 594 -27.28 11.82 -30.19
N PHE A 595 -26.77 10.97 -31.08
CA PHE A 595 -27.46 10.54 -32.30
C PHE A 595 -26.95 9.16 -32.72
N GLU A 596 -27.86 8.24 -33.04
CA GLU A 596 -27.55 6.88 -33.55
C GLU A 596 -26.42 6.18 -32.77
N GLY A 597 -26.55 6.15 -31.44
CA GLY A 597 -25.60 5.46 -30.56
C GLY A 597 -24.28 6.19 -30.33
N THR A 598 -24.16 7.46 -30.73
CA THR A 598 -22.91 8.25 -30.61
C THR A 598 -23.15 9.53 -29.83
N CYS A 599 -22.38 9.77 -28.77
CA CYS A 599 -22.31 11.03 -28.06
C CYS A 599 -21.28 11.94 -28.72
N TRP A 600 -21.70 13.10 -29.22
CA TRP A 600 -20.82 14.14 -29.74
C TRP A 600 -20.63 15.21 -28.67
N LEU A 601 -19.45 15.19 -28.01
CA LEU A 601 -19.09 16.05 -26.90
C LEU A 601 -18.69 17.43 -27.41
N LYS A 602 -19.17 18.51 -26.79
CA LYS A 602 -19.00 19.88 -27.31
C LYS A 602 -18.49 20.83 -26.25
N SER A 603 -17.59 21.73 -26.62
CA SER A 603 -17.02 22.73 -25.70
C SER A 603 -17.89 23.95 -25.46
N VAL A 604 -18.82 24.22 -26.37
CA VAL A 604 -19.77 25.32 -26.27
C VAL A 604 -21.01 24.99 -27.12
N ALA A 605 -22.17 25.46 -26.67
CA ALA A 605 -23.41 25.32 -27.43
C ALA A 605 -23.31 26.20 -28.69
N GLY A 606 -23.20 25.56 -29.87
CA GLY A 606 -23.30 26.27 -31.15
C GLY A 606 -24.75 26.66 -31.48
N PRO A 607 -25.04 27.08 -32.71
CA PRO A 607 -26.40 27.37 -33.13
C PRO A 607 -27.32 26.16 -32.90
N LYS A 608 -28.40 26.39 -32.15
CA LYS A 608 -29.40 25.37 -31.85
C LYS A 608 -30.28 25.14 -33.08
N SER A 609 -30.48 23.88 -33.46
CA SER A 609 -31.38 23.50 -34.56
C SER A 609 -32.25 22.31 -34.17
N SER A 610 -33.46 22.26 -34.74
CA SER A 610 -34.36 21.12 -34.54
C SER A 610 -34.04 20.03 -35.56
N GLN A 611 -33.63 18.86 -35.07
CA GLN A 611 -33.17 17.73 -35.88
C GLN A 611 -33.76 16.43 -35.31
N PRO A 612 -34.67 15.76 -36.03
CA PRO A 612 -35.30 14.53 -35.56
C PRO A 612 -34.29 13.46 -35.11
N GLY A 613 -34.54 12.85 -33.94
CA GLY A 613 -33.72 11.76 -33.39
C GLY A 613 -32.44 12.19 -32.66
N ARG A 614 -32.08 13.48 -32.71
CA ARG A 614 -30.95 14.02 -31.92
C ARG A 614 -31.39 14.41 -30.52
N ARG A 615 -30.57 14.10 -29.53
CA ARG A 615 -30.86 14.35 -28.10
C ARG A 615 -29.72 15.10 -27.46
N ALA A 616 -29.96 16.29 -26.96
CA ALA A 616 -28.90 17.13 -26.39
C ALA A 616 -29.12 17.38 -24.90
N ALA A 617 -28.04 17.51 -24.14
CA ALA A 617 -28.12 18.04 -22.77
C ALA A 617 -26.83 18.79 -22.41
N VAL A 618 -26.97 19.78 -21.54
CA VAL A 618 -25.89 20.64 -21.05
C VAL A 618 -25.38 20.08 -19.72
N LEU A 619 -24.06 19.96 -19.58
CA LEU A 619 -23.43 19.56 -18.33
C LEU A 619 -23.65 20.66 -17.28
N GLN A 620 -24.31 20.31 -16.18
CA GLN A 620 -24.48 21.23 -15.06
C GLN A 620 -23.22 21.17 -14.21
N THR A 621 -22.39 22.20 -14.29
CA THR A 621 -21.29 22.38 -13.35
C THR A 621 -21.88 22.78 -12.01
N THR A 622 -22.03 21.83 -11.08
CA THR A 622 -22.07 22.19 -9.65
C THR A 622 -20.68 22.71 -9.30
N SER A 623 -20.44 24.00 -9.51
CA SER A 623 -19.31 24.69 -8.90
C SER A 623 -19.63 24.87 -7.42
N THR A 624 -19.57 23.78 -6.66
CA THR A 624 -19.24 23.89 -5.25
C THR A 624 -17.73 23.73 -5.18
N PRO A 625 -16.96 24.81 -4.90
CA PRO A 625 -15.64 24.64 -4.33
C PRO A 625 -15.76 23.70 -3.13
N PRO A 626 -14.71 22.94 -2.75
CA PRO A 626 -14.71 22.28 -1.45
C PRO A 626 -15.12 23.32 -0.39
N PRO A 627 -16.00 22.96 0.55
CA PRO A 627 -16.46 23.91 1.55
C PRO A 627 -15.23 24.50 2.24
N PRO A 628 -15.19 25.82 2.48
CA PRO A 628 -14.08 26.40 3.20
C PRO A 628 -13.93 25.66 4.53
N THR A 629 -12.71 25.26 4.88
CA THR A 629 -12.41 24.62 6.16
C THR A 629 -11.78 25.64 7.07
N CYS A 630 -12.00 25.58 8.37
CA CYS A 630 -11.25 26.44 9.29
C CYS A 630 -9.84 25.90 9.51
N SER A 631 -8.90 26.77 9.84
CA SER A 631 -7.57 26.42 10.35
C SER A 631 -7.70 25.61 11.64
N ALA A 632 -6.60 24.98 12.05
CA ALA A 632 -6.49 24.45 13.42
C ALA A 632 -6.83 25.54 14.45
N ILE A 633 -7.49 25.14 15.53
CA ILE A 633 -7.87 26.06 16.61
C ILE A 633 -6.62 26.46 17.38
N GLU A 634 -6.39 27.77 17.46
CA GLU A 634 -5.30 28.37 18.21
C GLU A 634 -5.79 28.67 19.63
N ASP A 635 -5.20 27.99 20.62
CA ASP A 635 -5.51 28.23 22.03
C ASP A 635 -4.87 29.53 22.54
N SER A 636 -5.48 30.14 23.55
CA SER A 636 -5.06 31.42 24.16
C SER A 636 -4.82 32.51 23.12
N THR A 637 -5.65 32.56 22.08
CA THR A 637 -5.47 33.43 20.93
C THR A 637 -6.75 34.19 20.64
N ASP A 638 -6.58 35.48 20.38
CA ASP A 638 -7.62 36.38 19.87
C ASP A 638 -7.14 37.04 18.58
N TYR A 639 -8.08 37.52 17.78
CA TYR A 639 -7.83 38.35 16.61
C TYR A 639 -8.60 39.65 16.78
N THR A 640 -7.91 40.78 16.73
CA THR A 640 -8.61 42.07 16.72
C THR A 640 -9.46 42.19 15.45
N GLY A 641 -10.53 42.98 15.50
CA GLY A 641 -11.40 43.19 14.35
C GLY A 641 -12.86 43.43 14.73
N THR A 642 -13.68 43.69 13.73
CA THR A 642 -15.11 43.93 13.89
C THR A 642 -15.86 42.61 13.94
N ASP A 643 -16.58 42.37 15.03
CA ASP A 643 -17.54 41.27 15.14
C ASP A 643 -18.74 41.55 14.23
N ILE A 644 -19.02 40.61 13.33
CA ILE A 644 -20.18 40.62 12.42
C ILE A 644 -21.29 39.69 12.89
N GLY A 645 -21.07 38.97 13.98
CA GLY A 645 -22.06 38.14 14.65
C GLY A 645 -21.48 37.46 15.89
N ALA A 646 -22.36 37.01 16.77
CA ALA A 646 -22.00 36.17 17.89
C ALA A 646 -23.02 35.04 18.02
N VAL A 647 -22.56 33.81 18.21
CA VAL A 647 -23.41 32.62 18.34
C VAL A 647 -23.02 31.87 19.61
N PRO A 648 -23.96 31.52 20.51
CA PRO A 648 -23.62 30.75 21.71
C PRO A 648 -23.25 29.31 21.32
N ARG A 649 -22.08 28.84 21.76
CA ARG A 649 -21.60 27.46 21.57
C ARG A 649 -20.84 26.99 22.80
N ASN A 650 -21.05 25.74 23.19
CA ASN A 650 -20.40 25.12 24.34
C ASN A 650 -18.89 24.87 24.13
N SER A 651 -18.39 24.92 22.89
CA SER A 651 -16.97 24.75 22.59
C SER A 651 -16.54 25.45 21.30
N ALA A 652 -15.22 25.66 21.16
CA ALA A 652 -14.61 26.39 20.04
C ALA A 652 -14.65 25.62 18.70
N ASP A 653 -14.66 24.28 18.74
CA ASP A 653 -14.78 23.41 17.56
C ASP A 653 -16.10 23.58 16.80
N LEU A 654 -17.14 24.06 17.46
CA LEU A 654 -18.44 24.34 16.83
C LEU A 654 -18.50 25.69 16.12
N CYS A 655 -17.61 26.62 16.45
CA CYS A 655 -17.62 27.97 15.88
C CYS A 655 -17.27 28.03 14.40
N CYS A 656 -16.55 27.02 13.90
CA CYS A 656 -16.15 26.97 12.51
C CYS A 656 -17.37 26.96 11.57
N ALA A 657 -18.35 26.10 11.86
CA ALA A 657 -19.57 25.99 11.06
C ALA A 657 -20.37 27.30 11.08
N ASP A 658 -20.42 27.98 12.22
CA ASP A 658 -21.11 29.27 12.35
C ASP A 658 -20.43 30.37 11.54
N CYS A 659 -19.10 30.42 11.55
CA CYS A 659 -18.35 31.36 10.72
C CYS A 659 -18.54 31.05 9.23
N LEU A 660 -18.49 29.79 8.82
CA LEU A 660 -18.75 29.38 7.44
C LEU A 660 -20.16 29.71 6.96
N ALA A 661 -21.16 29.63 7.85
CA ALA A 661 -22.55 29.98 7.55
C ALA A 661 -22.79 31.50 7.50
N LYS A 662 -21.92 32.31 8.10
CA LYS A 662 -22.05 33.76 8.17
C LYS A 662 -21.30 34.43 7.03
N ALA A 663 -22.05 34.94 6.06
CA ALA A 663 -21.50 35.70 4.93
C ALA A 663 -20.53 36.80 5.41
N GLY A 664 -19.31 36.77 4.87
CA GLY A 664 -18.24 37.72 5.21
C GLY A 664 -17.40 37.33 6.42
N CYS A 665 -17.63 36.20 7.11
CA CYS A 665 -16.79 35.78 8.23
C CYS A 665 -15.47 35.18 7.73
N THR A 666 -14.34 35.66 8.26
CA THR A 666 -13.00 35.16 7.92
C THR A 666 -12.28 34.56 9.13
N VAL A 667 -12.75 34.83 10.35
CA VAL A 667 -12.18 34.31 11.59
C VAL A 667 -13.25 34.26 12.67
N PHE A 668 -13.19 33.24 13.53
CA PHE A 668 -13.97 33.20 14.76
C PHE A 668 -13.05 33.23 15.99
N VAL A 669 -13.57 33.75 17.09
CA VAL A 669 -12.94 33.68 18.41
C VAL A 669 -13.98 33.16 19.40
N TRP A 670 -13.72 32.02 20.00
CA TRP A 670 -14.55 31.47 21.07
C TRP A 670 -14.09 32.00 22.43
N TYR A 671 -15.03 32.52 23.22
CA TYR A 671 -14.77 32.98 24.59
C TYR A 671 -16.03 32.89 25.45
N GLN A 672 -15.92 32.32 26.65
CA GLN A 672 -17.01 32.20 27.63
C GLN A 672 -18.34 31.66 27.05
N GLY A 673 -18.26 30.65 26.18
CA GLY A 673 -19.45 30.00 25.60
C GLY A 673 -20.03 30.72 24.37
N TRP A 674 -19.30 31.65 23.77
CA TRP A 674 -19.73 32.40 22.58
C TRP A 674 -18.69 32.35 21.48
N CYS A 675 -19.14 32.13 20.24
CA CYS A 675 -18.38 32.28 19.01
C CYS A 675 -18.56 33.68 18.45
N TYR A 676 -17.55 34.52 18.60
CA TYR A 676 -17.51 35.86 18.01
C TYR A 676 -16.97 35.75 16.58
N LEU A 677 -17.85 35.94 15.61
CA LEU A 677 -17.60 35.83 14.17
C LEU A 677 -17.14 37.18 13.62
N LYS A 678 -16.00 37.23 12.93
CA LYS A 678 -15.36 38.48 12.52
C LYS A 678 -15.13 38.52 11.01
N ALA A 679 -15.26 39.72 10.43
CA ALA A 679 -15.12 39.92 8.97
C ALA A 679 -13.69 40.06 8.46
N THR A 680 -12.74 40.34 9.35
CA THR A 680 -11.34 40.53 8.98
C THR A 680 -10.45 39.87 10.02
N THR A 681 -9.39 39.19 9.54
CA THR A 681 -8.28 38.75 10.37
C THR A 681 -7.45 39.97 10.76
N GLY A 682 -7.84 40.68 11.82
CA GLY A 682 -7.00 41.76 12.35
C GLY A 682 -5.75 41.21 13.02
N THR A 683 -5.11 42.02 13.85
CA THR A 683 -3.85 41.66 14.50
C THR A 683 -4.06 40.49 15.46
N LYS A 684 -3.24 39.44 15.32
CA LYS A 684 -3.20 38.32 16.26
C LYS A 684 -2.72 38.79 17.63
N VAL A 685 -3.50 38.51 18.67
CA VAL A 685 -3.17 38.81 20.06
C VAL A 685 -2.86 37.49 20.78
N PRO A 686 -1.56 37.17 20.99
CA PRO A 686 -1.16 35.98 21.73
C PRO A 686 -1.42 36.14 23.23
N ASN A 687 -1.46 35.02 23.97
CA ASN A 687 -1.66 34.96 25.43
C ASN A 687 -3.01 35.51 25.91
N ALA A 688 -4.04 35.44 25.06
CA ALA A 688 -5.41 35.78 25.42
C ALA A 688 -6.09 34.62 26.17
N THR A 689 -5.80 34.49 27.47
CA THR A 689 -6.27 33.38 28.31
C THR A 689 -7.78 33.16 28.20
N GLY A 690 -8.17 31.92 27.89
CA GLY A 690 -9.57 31.51 27.75
C GLY A 690 -10.19 31.75 26.36
N ARG A 691 -9.47 32.40 25.43
CA ARG A 691 -9.91 32.59 24.04
C ARG A 691 -9.32 31.52 23.12
N ARG A 692 -10.10 31.05 22.15
CA ARG A 692 -9.69 30.05 21.16
C ARG A 692 -10.13 30.50 19.78
N ALA A 693 -9.22 30.62 18.81
CA ALA A 693 -9.53 31.22 17.51
C ALA A 693 -9.26 30.29 16.33
N GLY A 694 -10.00 30.48 15.23
CA GLY A 694 -9.78 29.75 13.97
C GLY A 694 -10.12 30.61 12.76
N LEU A 695 -9.32 30.51 11.70
CA LEU A 695 -9.47 31.31 10.47
C LEU A 695 -10.16 30.46 9.39
N ILE A 696 -10.95 31.08 8.51
CA ILE A 696 -11.48 30.41 7.33
C ILE A 696 -10.36 30.26 6.29
N VAL A 697 -10.03 29.02 5.92
CA VAL A 697 -9.05 28.70 4.89
C VAL A 697 -9.80 28.41 3.59
N THR A 698 -9.74 29.34 2.64
CA THR A 698 -10.14 29.06 1.25
C THR A 698 -9.02 28.28 0.58
N THR A 699 -9.23 26.98 0.34
CA THR A 699 -8.28 26.11 -0.34
C THR A 699 -8.19 26.45 -1.83
N LYS A 700 -7.39 27.45 -2.18
CA LYS A 700 -6.71 27.49 -3.48
C LYS A 700 -5.31 26.90 -3.26
N PRO A 701 -4.92 25.80 -3.94
CA PRO A 701 -3.53 25.35 -3.92
C PRO A 701 -2.63 26.52 -4.35
N PRO A 702 -1.49 26.78 -3.67
CA PRO A 702 -0.54 27.76 -4.17
C PRO A 702 -0.12 27.33 -5.57
N THR A 703 -0.47 28.15 -6.56
CA THR A 703 -0.27 27.80 -7.96
C THR A 703 1.18 28.13 -8.28
N THR A 704 2.06 27.13 -8.37
CA THR A 704 3.51 27.33 -8.53
C THR A 704 3.86 28.19 -9.75
N CYS A 705 4.72 29.19 -9.52
CA CYS A 705 5.56 29.84 -10.52
C CYS A 705 6.90 29.08 -10.58
N SER A 706 7.78 29.44 -11.52
CA SER A 706 9.16 28.93 -11.53
C SER A 706 9.85 29.10 -10.17
N SER A 707 10.94 28.35 -9.93
CA SER A 707 11.82 28.60 -8.79
C SER A 707 12.23 30.07 -8.72
N ILE A 708 12.22 30.65 -7.52
CA ILE A 708 12.58 32.05 -7.30
C ILE A 708 14.09 32.24 -7.50
N GLU A 709 14.46 33.21 -8.34
CA GLU A 709 15.83 33.67 -8.52
C GLU A 709 16.11 34.75 -7.48
N ASN A 710 17.08 34.52 -6.59
CA ASN A 710 17.47 35.50 -5.56
C ASN A 710 18.55 36.45 -6.08
N ASP A 711 18.55 37.67 -5.55
CA ASP A 711 19.48 38.76 -5.84
C ASP A 711 19.48 39.21 -7.31
N VAL A 712 18.32 39.06 -7.98
CA VAL A 712 18.13 39.39 -9.40
C VAL A 712 16.92 40.31 -9.57
N ASP A 713 17.12 41.38 -10.35
CA ASP A 713 16.03 42.17 -10.93
C ASP A 713 16.11 42.12 -12.46
N TYR A 714 14.97 41.88 -13.10
CA TYR A 714 14.82 42.03 -14.55
C TYR A 714 14.39 43.46 -14.88
N TYR A 715 15.36 44.36 -14.97
CA TYR A 715 15.11 45.80 -15.04
C TYR A 715 14.19 46.21 -16.22
N GLY A 716 13.16 47.01 -15.92
CA GLY A 716 12.20 47.55 -16.88
C GLY A 716 10.99 46.66 -17.18
N ASN A 717 10.16 47.09 -18.15
CA ASN A 717 8.93 46.41 -18.59
C ASN A 717 7.86 46.21 -17.52
N ASP A 718 7.82 47.09 -16.51
CA ASP A 718 6.78 47.08 -15.47
C ASP A 718 5.44 47.48 -16.05
N ILE A 719 4.46 46.59 -15.92
CA ILE A 719 3.06 46.82 -16.31
C ILE A 719 2.16 47.10 -15.10
N GLY A 720 2.68 46.89 -13.89
CA GLY A 720 1.94 47.12 -12.66
C GLY A 720 2.77 46.81 -11.42
N ARG A 721 2.22 47.12 -10.25
CA ARG A 721 2.82 46.72 -8.97
C ARG A 721 1.79 46.43 -7.90
N THR A 722 2.15 45.55 -6.97
CA THR A 722 1.35 45.20 -5.78
C THR A 722 2.24 45.20 -4.53
N GLN A 723 1.65 45.28 -3.35
CA GLN A 723 2.35 45.20 -2.06
C GLN A 723 2.15 43.80 -1.45
N ARG A 724 3.25 43.13 -1.07
CA ARG A 724 3.25 41.78 -0.47
C ARG A 724 4.35 41.64 0.58
N SER A 725 4.16 40.69 1.50
CA SER A 725 5.16 40.38 2.53
C SER A 725 6.27 39.45 2.04
N THR A 726 6.04 38.68 0.97
CA THR A 726 7.00 37.70 0.43
C THR A 726 6.99 37.69 -1.10
N ALA A 727 8.10 37.25 -1.71
CA ALA A 727 8.23 37.13 -3.16
C ALA A 727 7.32 36.04 -3.75
N GLU A 728 7.09 34.97 -3.00
CA GLU A 728 6.19 33.87 -3.36
C GLU A 728 4.76 34.37 -3.60
N SER A 729 4.34 35.38 -2.83
CA SER A 729 3.01 35.98 -2.96
C SER A 729 2.84 36.81 -4.24
N CYS A 730 3.93 37.20 -4.90
CA CYS A 730 3.88 37.94 -6.16
C CYS A 730 3.47 37.07 -7.36
N CYS A 731 3.56 35.75 -7.23
CA CYS A 731 3.18 34.82 -8.30
C CYS A 731 1.68 34.91 -8.64
N ASP A 732 0.83 34.90 -7.62
CA ASP A 732 -0.61 35.06 -7.80
C ASP A 732 -0.96 36.45 -8.35
N ASP A 733 -0.25 37.48 -7.91
CA ASP A 733 -0.44 38.84 -8.41
C ASP A 733 -0.14 38.93 -9.90
N CYS A 734 0.97 38.34 -10.34
CA CYS A 734 1.33 38.30 -11.75
C CYS A 734 0.29 37.49 -12.57
N LYS A 735 -0.10 36.29 -12.13
CA LYS A 735 -1.12 35.49 -12.86
C LYS A 735 -2.46 36.22 -13.04
N ASN A 736 -2.86 37.02 -12.05
CA ASN A 736 -4.12 37.76 -12.08
C ASN A 736 -4.01 39.14 -12.74
N PHE A 737 -2.80 39.59 -13.09
CA PHE A 737 -2.59 40.88 -13.72
C PHE A 737 -2.49 40.71 -15.25
N PRO A 738 -3.46 41.21 -16.04
CA PRO A 738 -3.51 40.98 -17.49
C PRO A 738 -2.18 41.32 -18.18
N GLY A 739 -1.60 40.33 -18.85
CA GLY A 739 -0.36 40.48 -19.60
C GLY A 739 0.93 40.28 -18.80
N CYS A 740 0.86 40.02 -17.49
CA CYS A 740 2.06 39.73 -16.70
C CYS A 740 2.61 38.33 -17.00
N LYS A 741 3.93 38.22 -17.13
CA LYS A 741 4.66 36.96 -17.37
C LYS A 741 5.74 36.69 -16.33
N LEU A 742 6.20 37.72 -15.63
CA LEU A 742 7.21 37.64 -14.59
C LEU A 742 7.03 38.77 -13.57
N PHE A 743 7.67 38.63 -12.42
CA PHE A 743 7.73 39.68 -11.41
C PHE A 743 9.14 39.81 -10.82
N THR A 744 9.44 40.99 -10.26
CA THR A 744 10.56 41.19 -9.32
C THR A 744 9.98 41.66 -7.97
N PHE A 745 10.31 40.98 -6.89
CA PHE A 745 9.99 41.41 -5.53
C PHE A 745 11.16 42.14 -4.89
N ALA A 746 10.94 43.37 -4.42
CA ALA A 746 11.92 44.12 -3.64
C ALA A 746 11.20 45.09 -2.68
N TRP A 747 11.72 45.21 -1.46
CA TRP A 747 11.20 46.13 -0.42
C TRP A 747 9.67 46.03 -0.21
N GLY A 748 9.13 44.81 -0.16
CA GLY A 748 7.69 44.58 0.03
C GLY A 748 6.83 44.80 -1.22
N THR A 749 7.43 45.12 -2.37
CA THR A 749 6.71 45.44 -3.60
C THR A 749 6.96 44.38 -4.67
N CYS A 750 5.90 43.87 -5.28
CA CYS A 750 5.95 43.04 -6.49
C CYS A 750 5.86 43.95 -7.71
N TRP A 751 6.90 43.99 -8.52
CA TRP A 751 6.94 44.71 -9.79
C TRP A 751 6.61 43.74 -10.92
N LEU A 752 5.38 43.84 -11.44
CA LEU A 752 4.78 42.93 -12.41
C LEU A 752 5.18 43.34 -13.83
N LYS A 753 5.62 42.38 -14.65
CA LYS A 753 6.25 42.66 -15.94
C LYS A 753 5.68 41.75 -17.04
N ASN A 754 5.62 42.25 -18.27
CA ASN A 754 5.15 41.49 -19.45
C ASN A 754 6.28 40.92 -20.32
N VAL A 755 7.52 41.40 -20.15
CA VAL A 755 8.70 41.01 -20.94
C VAL A 755 9.89 40.79 -20.01
N LYS A 756 10.61 39.67 -20.20
CA LYS A 756 11.86 39.38 -19.49
C LYS A 756 12.96 40.30 -20.02
N GLY A 757 13.35 41.29 -19.21
CA GLY A 757 14.47 42.21 -19.50
C GLY A 757 15.84 41.55 -19.31
N ALA A 758 16.91 42.36 -19.34
CA ALA A 758 18.24 41.91 -18.94
C ALA A 758 18.27 41.68 -17.43
N ALA A 759 18.91 40.59 -16.99
CA ALA A 759 19.13 40.32 -15.57
C ALA A 759 20.17 41.28 -15.01
N VAL A 760 19.83 41.98 -13.93
CA VAL A 760 20.71 42.88 -13.18
C VAL A 760 20.88 42.32 -11.77
N ALA A 761 22.13 42.26 -11.30
CA ALA A 761 22.42 41.87 -9.93
C ALA A 761 21.85 42.93 -8.96
N ALA A 762 20.93 42.53 -8.10
CA ALA A 762 20.21 43.41 -7.18
C ALA A 762 20.05 42.71 -5.82
N PRO A 763 20.99 42.90 -4.88
CA PRO A 763 20.95 42.25 -3.57
C PRO A 763 19.62 42.50 -2.82
N GLY A 764 18.95 41.43 -2.44
CA GLY A 764 17.65 41.45 -1.76
C GLY A 764 16.42 41.46 -2.69
N ALA A 765 16.61 41.56 -4.01
CA ALA A 765 15.53 41.37 -4.98
C ALA A 765 15.29 39.88 -5.26
N ARG A 766 14.05 39.49 -5.55
CA ARG A 766 13.67 38.10 -5.82
C ARG A 766 12.74 38.02 -7.03
N ALA A 767 13.13 37.34 -8.11
CA ALA A 767 12.37 37.28 -9.35
C ALA A 767 11.74 35.90 -9.59
N GLY A 768 10.60 35.86 -10.29
CA GLY A 768 9.90 34.62 -10.64
C GLY A 768 9.07 34.74 -11.91
N PHE A 769 8.79 33.60 -12.56
CA PHE A 769 8.11 33.52 -13.86
C PHE A 769 6.79 32.76 -13.77
N VAL A 770 5.81 33.22 -14.53
CA VAL A 770 4.54 32.54 -14.76
C VAL A 770 4.68 31.70 -16.03
N ASP A 771 4.60 30.37 -15.93
CA ASP A 771 4.72 29.48 -17.09
C ASP A 771 3.62 29.75 -18.13
N SER A 772 4.02 30.07 -19.37
CA SER A 772 3.11 30.42 -20.45
C SER A 772 2.68 29.23 -21.33
N ASN A 773 2.82 27.99 -20.88
CA ASN A 773 2.48 26.78 -21.65
C ASN A 773 1.23 26.03 -21.17
N ALA A 774 0.35 26.70 -20.41
CA ALA A 774 -1.00 26.21 -20.13
C ALA A 774 -2.01 27.18 -20.77
N ALA A 775 -2.31 26.96 -22.04
CA ALA A 775 -3.41 27.59 -22.77
C ALA A 775 -4.40 26.51 -23.20
#